data_AF-A0A6I3MWF4-F1
#
_entry.id   AF-A0A6I3MWF4-F1
#
_cell.length_a   1.000
_cell.length_b   1.000
_cell.length_c   1.000
_cell.angle_alpha   90.00
_cell.angle_beta   90.00
_cell.angle_gamma   90.00
#
_symmetry.space_group_name_H-M   'P 1'
#
loop_
_entity.id
_entity.type
_entity.pdbx_description
1 polymer ?
#
loop_
_entity_poly.entity_id
_entity_poly.type
_entity_poly.pdbx_seq_one_letter_code
_entity_poly.pdbx_strand_id
1 'polypeptide(L)'
;MKLNLKVIATASVVVVLAACGGGGGGASTAGPEVTVPEATGTSQDTGLAPNPNGFAFPNFGSAGSPEVFGETDLVSMFGATPDICVDGVADPCKPTAEAAAWARMVNDSRAAGHCEGFAVLAAARFSQAVKPNSVELLNQGDVTHGIMRAFATQFLKETQDETNQWAKKSIKEKVAALEASFAKKIVGYSLGVYTDEGGHAVLPYAIEYETADLAKIKIYDSNWPGQDRFVKVDLAAGTWEFSFAGADPNNDPNAWKGKSKDIDITSMDTRASATCPFCGDKSAVQKSLLVVRSALPNWKIETADGVLTPGSNEIGNSSVRPLRSSAAGPATDAPTDYIVSIPDDKPAKFTLPSATRISGITSKVAVQIETPGSADTTVSLSSDAVSTTNPEVVLTLADGNLVGSSNGDNNSVTSSGEAVQIVVDGANGTPVTVDVNADAAAVEVRTPGRDGVDANTNYEVVTQTSDTQVERKVVGTNGKETIKTEDGQLASTKVENPLPDALKAPAVKGGLPDAASRALDAGTAATTTTTTTTSVAGGPTTTAKKTTSSTLKPTATTAPQTATTTAKVARASVRVDVNVDGWSLAASDPASSGFSANLTGSTGAIQDGISCDSVGCLEGAATDVLASGTDPATGTTSTTTLQFKMSGVASTFDVRCGNAGSWVKASQAGGGFSATCSFSNVTTDETVYVRA
;
A
#
# COMPACT_ATOMS: atom_id res chain seq x y z
N MET A 1 -2.13 3.00 -15.85
CA MET A 1 -3.14 3.35 -16.87
C MET A 1 -4.50 2.81 -16.42
N LYS A 2 -5.56 3.62 -16.59
CA LYS A 2 -6.91 3.49 -16.01
C LYS A 2 -7.58 2.13 -16.25
N LEU A 3 -8.25 1.60 -15.22
CA LEU A 3 -9.20 0.50 -15.30
C LEU A 3 -10.38 0.92 -16.20
N ASN A 4 -10.42 0.46 -17.46
CA ASN A 4 -11.57 0.66 -18.34
C ASN A 4 -12.47 -0.57 -18.29
N LEU A 5 -13.32 -0.65 -17.26
CA LEU A 5 -14.42 -1.61 -17.25
C LEU A 5 -15.57 -1.03 -18.08
N LYS A 6 -15.81 -1.62 -19.26
CA LYS A 6 -16.92 -1.24 -20.13
C LYS A 6 -18.25 -1.42 -19.40
N VAL A 7 -19.03 -0.34 -19.40
CA VAL A 7 -20.43 -0.23 -18.99
C VAL A 7 -21.26 -1.42 -19.46
N ILE A 8 -21.81 -2.21 -18.53
CA ILE A 8 -23.01 -3.02 -18.76
C ILE A 8 -24.18 -2.22 -18.21
N ALA A 9 -25.10 -1.88 -19.11
CA ALA A 9 -26.30 -1.11 -18.83
C ALA A 9 -27.17 -1.78 -17.76
N THR A 10 -27.43 -1.03 -16.68
CA THR A 10 -28.35 -1.38 -15.61
C THR A 10 -29.79 -1.32 -16.12
N ALA A 11 -30.51 -2.44 -16.03
CA ALA A 11 -31.96 -2.46 -16.13
C ALA A 11 -32.56 -1.86 -14.86
N SER A 12 -33.32 -0.78 -15.02
CA SER A 12 -33.98 -0.02 -13.96
C SER A 12 -34.96 -0.89 -13.16
N VAL A 13 -34.69 -1.08 -11.87
CA VAL A 13 -35.72 -1.49 -10.89
C VAL A 13 -36.16 -0.24 -10.14
N VAL A 14 -37.43 0.12 -10.34
CA VAL A 14 -38.11 1.21 -9.64
C VAL A 14 -38.35 0.77 -8.19
N VAL A 15 -37.68 1.40 -7.23
CA VAL A 15 -38.03 1.30 -5.80
C VAL A 15 -38.82 2.54 -5.41
N VAL A 16 -40.05 2.30 -4.97
CA VAL A 16 -41.00 3.31 -4.48
C VAL A 16 -40.51 3.88 -3.15
N LEU A 17 -40.25 5.19 -3.10
CA LEU A 17 -40.04 5.92 -1.84
C LEU A 17 -41.38 6.10 -1.12
N ALA A 18 -41.52 5.50 0.06
CA ALA A 18 -42.47 5.92 1.07
C ALA A 18 -41.69 6.63 2.20
N ALA A 19 -41.87 7.95 2.28
CA ALA A 19 -41.36 8.77 3.37
C ALA A 19 -42.36 8.76 4.54
N CYS A 20 -41.87 8.59 5.77
CA CYS A 20 -42.45 9.14 6.99
C CYS A 20 -41.51 8.98 8.19
N GLY A 21 -41.23 10.09 8.89
CA GLY A 21 -41.07 10.09 10.35
C GLY A 21 -39.64 10.13 10.90
N GLY A 22 -39.25 11.30 11.43
CA GLY A 22 -37.95 11.56 12.03
C GLY A 22 -37.65 10.84 13.34
N GLY A 23 -36.36 10.76 13.64
CA GLY A 23 -35.79 10.30 14.90
C GLY A 23 -34.27 10.28 14.78
N GLY A 24 -33.60 11.29 15.31
CA GLY A 24 -32.14 11.43 15.25
C GLY A 24 -31.43 10.27 15.93
N GLY A 25 -30.72 9.48 15.14
CA GLY A 25 -29.72 8.52 15.56
C GLY A 25 -28.67 8.49 14.46
N GLY A 26 -27.42 8.83 14.79
CA GLY A 26 -26.31 8.79 13.85
C GLY A 26 -26.22 7.38 13.27
N ALA A 27 -26.53 7.26 11.97
CA ALA A 27 -26.36 6.01 11.26
C ALA A 27 -24.87 5.73 11.12
N SER A 28 -24.40 4.68 11.78
CA SER A 28 -23.16 4.00 11.42
C SER A 28 -23.23 3.67 9.94
N THR A 29 -22.37 4.24 9.11
CA THR A 29 -22.20 3.77 7.73
C THR A 29 -21.45 2.45 7.80
N ALA A 30 -22.19 1.37 8.07
CA ALA A 30 -21.73 0.02 7.80
C ALA A 30 -21.29 -0.07 6.34
N GLY A 31 -20.22 -0.82 6.07
CA GLY A 31 -19.80 -1.13 4.70
C GLY A 31 -20.96 -1.73 3.88
N PRO A 32 -20.84 -1.81 2.54
CA PRO A 32 -21.87 -2.41 1.71
C PRO A 32 -22.24 -3.79 2.25
N GLU A 33 -23.55 -4.07 2.35
CA GLU A 33 -24.05 -5.34 2.85
C GLU A 33 -23.64 -6.48 1.91
N VAL A 34 -22.99 -7.51 2.46
CA VAL A 34 -22.59 -8.69 1.69
C VAL A 34 -23.82 -9.49 1.26
N THR A 35 -24.03 -9.58 -0.06
CA THR A 35 -25.08 -10.41 -0.65
C THR A 35 -24.62 -11.87 -0.76
N VAL A 36 -25.45 -12.79 -0.26
CA VAL A 36 -25.16 -14.22 -0.28
C VAL A 36 -25.96 -14.91 -1.39
N PRO A 37 -25.31 -15.53 -2.40
CA PRO A 37 -26.00 -16.30 -3.41
C PRO A 37 -26.42 -17.69 -2.89
N GLU A 38 -27.33 -18.36 -3.61
CA GLU A 38 -27.67 -19.75 -3.32
C GLU A 38 -26.52 -20.69 -3.73
N ALA A 39 -26.20 -21.67 -2.87
CA ALA A 39 -25.22 -22.71 -3.18
C ALA A 39 -25.76 -23.62 -4.29
N THR A 40 -24.96 -23.83 -5.32
CA THR A 40 -25.29 -24.75 -6.43
C THR A 40 -24.91 -26.19 -6.11
N GLY A 41 -23.91 -26.40 -5.25
CA GLY A 41 -23.39 -27.73 -4.93
C GLY A 41 -22.70 -28.39 -6.12
N THR A 42 -22.09 -27.59 -6.99
CA THR A 42 -21.47 -28.05 -8.24
C THR A 42 -20.01 -27.67 -8.26
N SER A 43 -19.18 -28.55 -8.83
CA SER A 43 -17.75 -28.23 -8.99
C SER A 43 -17.61 -27.12 -10.05
N GLN A 44 -16.84 -26.08 -9.71
CA GLN A 44 -16.64 -24.89 -10.53
C GLN A 44 -15.17 -24.50 -10.50
N ASP A 45 -14.64 -24.02 -11.63
CA ASP A 45 -13.27 -23.53 -11.75
C ASP A 45 -13.23 -22.17 -12.44
N THR A 46 -12.22 -21.36 -12.14
CA THR A 46 -11.98 -20.08 -12.82
C THR A 46 -11.12 -20.20 -14.08
N GLY A 47 -10.44 -21.33 -14.28
CA GLY A 47 -9.36 -21.50 -15.25
C GLY A 47 -7.98 -21.03 -14.76
N LEU A 48 -7.88 -20.48 -13.55
CA LEU A 48 -6.59 -20.22 -12.92
C LEU A 48 -5.93 -21.53 -12.50
N ALA A 49 -4.61 -21.63 -12.67
CA ALA A 49 -3.80 -22.69 -12.10
C ALA A 49 -2.60 -22.11 -11.32
N PRO A 50 -2.19 -22.72 -10.19
CA PRO A 50 -0.99 -22.29 -9.44
C PRO A 50 0.25 -22.12 -10.32
N ASN A 51 0.41 -22.98 -11.34
CA ASN A 51 1.35 -22.80 -12.44
C ASN A 51 0.55 -22.74 -13.75
N PRO A 52 0.66 -21.68 -14.58
CA PRO A 52 1.67 -20.62 -14.52
C PRO A 52 1.23 -19.32 -13.81
N ASN A 53 0.02 -19.28 -13.25
CA ASN A 53 -0.57 -18.00 -12.82
C ASN A 53 -0.11 -17.53 -11.44
N GLY A 54 0.38 -18.43 -10.59
CA GLY A 54 1.03 -18.12 -9.31
C GLY A 54 2.53 -17.85 -9.47
N PHE A 55 3.12 -17.18 -8.48
CA PHE A 55 4.56 -16.93 -8.44
C PHE A 55 5.35 -18.20 -8.13
N ALA A 56 6.55 -18.33 -8.72
CA ALA A 56 7.43 -19.49 -8.52
C ALA A 56 8.22 -19.44 -7.21
N PHE A 57 8.39 -18.25 -6.61
CA PHE A 57 9.07 -18.08 -5.34
C PHE A 57 8.08 -18.10 -4.17
N PRO A 58 8.47 -18.68 -3.02
CA PRO A 58 7.58 -18.76 -1.88
C PRO A 58 7.44 -17.41 -1.18
N ASN A 59 6.36 -17.29 -0.44
CA ASN A 59 6.12 -16.18 0.47
C ASN A 59 7.29 -15.97 1.44
N PHE A 60 7.63 -14.70 1.68
CA PHE A 60 8.82 -14.26 2.37
C PHE A 60 8.49 -13.12 3.34
N GLY A 61 9.16 -13.07 4.49
CA GLY A 61 9.13 -11.92 5.41
C GLY A 61 10.01 -10.77 4.90
N SER A 62 10.09 -9.66 5.65
CA SER A 62 10.76 -8.44 5.18
C SER A 62 12.24 -8.64 4.79
N ALA A 63 12.97 -9.52 5.48
CA ALA A 63 14.37 -9.84 5.17
C ALA A 63 14.56 -10.62 3.85
N GLY A 64 13.49 -11.10 3.23
CA GLY A 64 13.55 -11.84 1.96
C GLY A 64 13.66 -10.97 0.71
N SER A 65 13.65 -9.64 0.86
CA SER A 65 13.85 -8.68 -0.23
C SER A 65 14.40 -7.35 0.32
N PRO A 66 15.28 -6.63 -0.40
CA PRO A 66 15.73 -5.30 0.02
C PRO A 66 14.67 -4.22 -0.16
N GLU A 67 13.59 -4.50 -0.90
CA GLU A 67 12.57 -3.49 -1.21
C GLU A 67 11.77 -3.10 0.05
N VAL A 68 11.30 -1.86 0.04
CA VAL A 68 10.57 -1.20 1.13
C VAL A 68 9.30 -0.58 0.56
N PHE A 69 8.19 -0.69 1.28
CA PHE A 69 6.98 0.02 0.90
C PHE A 69 7.19 1.53 1.13
N GLY A 70 7.24 2.31 0.05
CA GLY A 70 7.73 3.69 0.10
C GLY A 70 6.81 4.72 -0.57
N GLU A 71 7.40 5.87 -0.88
CA GLU A 71 6.75 7.05 -1.46
C GLU A 71 6.03 6.73 -2.78
N THR A 72 6.71 6.00 -3.66
CA THR A 72 6.16 5.61 -4.96
C THR A 72 4.96 4.67 -4.81
N ASP A 73 4.95 3.83 -3.77
CA ASP A 73 3.83 2.94 -3.49
C ASP A 73 2.62 3.70 -2.94
N LEU A 74 2.85 4.66 -2.04
CA LEU A 74 1.81 5.57 -1.54
C LEU A 74 1.14 6.33 -2.69
N VAL A 75 1.95 6.96 -3.56
CA VAL A 75 1.45 7.68 -4.74
C VAL A 75 0.73 6.74 -5.69
N SER A 76 1.22 5.52 -5.87
CA SER A 76 0.56 4.52 -6.72
C SER A 76 -0.81 4.10 -6.19
N MET A 77 -0.98 3.99 -4.86
CA MET A 77 -2.23 3.53 -4.26
C MET A 77 -3.28 4.64 -4.09
N PHE A 78 -2.84 5.83 -3.75
CA PHE A 78 -3.71 6.92 -3.29
C PHE A 78 -3.59 8.21 -4.13
N GLY A 79 -2.63 8.27 -5.06
CA GLY A 79 -2.31 9.47 -5.83
C GLY A 79 -1.43 10.45 -5.04
N ALA A 80 -0.94 11.49 -5.73
CA ALA A 80 -0.16 12.56 -5.12
C ALA A 80 -1.07 13.70 -4.64
N THR A 81 -1.93 13.43 -3.66
CA THR A 81 -2.76 14.46 -3.01
C THR A 81 -2.00 15.13 -1.87
N PRO A 82 -2.46 16.29 -1.35
CA PRO A 82 -1.87 16.91 -0.16
C PRO A 82 -1.91 16.04 1.10
N ASP A 83 -2.80 15.05 1.16
CA ASP A 83 -2.86 14.07 2.26
C ASP A 83 -1.74 13.02 2.14
N ILE A 84 -1.21 12.80 0.94
CA ILE A 84 -0.16 11.82 0.65
C ILE A 84 1.20 12.50 0.59
N CYS A 85 1.36 13.50 -0.26
CA CYS A 85 2.60 14.25 -0.45
C CYS A 85 2.43 15.66 0.10
N VAL A 86 3.39 16.13 0.89
CA VAL A 86 3.43 17.51 1.39
C VAL A 86 3.23 18.49 0.23
N ASP A 87 2.34 19.46 0.42
CA ASP A 87 1.92 20.46 -0.57
C ASP A 87 1.35 19.89 -1.90
N GLY A 88 1.06 18.58 -1.96
CA GLY A 88 0.59 17.90 -3.16
C GLY A 88 1.67 17.76 -4.25
N VAL A 89 2.96 17.88 -3.90
CA VAL A 89 4.07 17.74 -4.85
C VAL A 89 4.35 16.26 -5.10
N ALA A 90 4.13 15.80 -6.33
CA ALA A 90 4.25 14.38 -6.68
C ALA A 90 5.70 13.91 -6.90
N ASP A 91 6.60 14.81 -7.28
CA ASP A 91 7.98 14.47 -7.65
C ASP A 91 8.98 15.58 -7.24
N PRO A 92 9.85 15.31 -6.24
CA PRO A 92 9.79 14.15 -5.36
C PRO A 92 8.58 14.24 -4.42
N CYS A 93 7.84 13.13 -4.24
CA CYS A 93 6.84 13.06 -3.19
C CYS A 93 7.54 12.94 -1.84
N LYS A 94 7.37 13.95 -0.99
CA LYS A 94 7.67 13.87 0.43
C LYS A 94 6.40 13.46 1.16
N PRO A 95 6.31 12.27 1.78
CA PRO A 95 5.09 11.86 2.46
C PRO A 95 4.70 12.82 3.57
N THR A 96 3.41 13.06 3.74
CA THR A 96 2.90 13.62 4.99
C THR A 96 3.23 12.69 6.16
N ALA A 97 3.23 13.21 7.38
CA ALA A 97 3.56 12.41 8.55
C ALA A 97 2.60 11.23 8.76
N GLU A 98 1.30 11.39 8.45
CA GLU A 98 0.34 10.28 8.46
C GLU A 98 0.58 9.27 7.35
N ALA A 99 0.88 9.72 6.13
CA ALA A 99 1.22 8.81 5.03
C ALA A 99 2.48 7.98 5.35
N ALA A 100 3.50 8.62 5.93
CA ALA A 100 4.69 7.95 6.43
C ALA A 100 4.36 6.94 7.55
N ALA A 101 3.47 7.30 8.48
CA ALA A 101 3.04 6.40 9.55
C ALA A 101 2.29 5.18 9.02
N TRP A 102 1.43 5.34 8.02
CA TRP A 102 0.76 4.21 7.37
C TRP A 102 1.76 3.31 6.61
N ALA A 103 2.72 3.89 5.89
CA ALA A 103 3.79 3.13 5.25
C ALA A 103 4.61 2.33 6.29
N ARG A 104 4.93 2.93 7.44
CA ARG A 104 5.59 2.23 8.56
C ARG A 104 4.76 1.07 9.07
N MET A 105 3.45 1.25 9.25
CA MET A 105 2.55 0.16 9.65
C MET A 105 2.59 -1.01 8.64
N VAL A 106 2.56 -0.72 7.34
CA VAL A 106 2.68 -1.75 6.28
C VAL A 106 4.04 -2.46 6.36
N ASN A 107 5.13 -1.71 6.50
CA ASN A 107 6.49 -2.24 6.61
C ASN A 107 6.73 -3.07 7.89
N ASP A 108 6.16 -2.66 9.03
CA ASP A 108 6.14 -3.46 10.25
C ASP A 108 5.37 -4.76 9.96
N SER A 109 4.13 -4.65 9.49
CA SER A 109 3.23 -5.78 9.31
C SER A 109 3.79 -6.87 8.38
N ARG A 110 4.40 -6.48 7.26
CA ARG A 110 4.95 -7.43 6.26
C ARG A 110 6.12 -8.28 6.76
N ALA A 111 6.70 -7.99 7.94
CA ALA A 111 7.81 -8.79 8.43
C ALA A 111 7.43 -10.28 8.67
N ALA A 112 6.15 -10.58 8.90
CA ALA A 112 5.63 -11.96 9.02
C ALA A 112 5.36 -12.66 7.66
N GLY A 113 5.38 -11.91 6.56
CA GLY A 113 5.06 -12.41 5.22
C GLY A 113 4.13 -11.49 4.44
N HIS A 114 3.95 -11.82 3.17
CA HIS A 114 3.11 -11.09 2.21
C HIS A 114 1.96 -11.94 1.66
N CYS A 115 1.50 -12.99 2.37
CA CYS A 115 0.56 -13.99 1.85
C CYS A 115 -0.65 -13.37 1.11
N GLU A 116 -1.24 -12.35 1.73
CA GLU A 116 -2.36 -11.58 1.16
C GLU A 116 -1.97 -10.88 -0.15
N GLY A 117 -0.80 -10.25 -0.18
CA GLY A 117 -0.28 -9.57 -1.37
C GLY A 117 -0.03 -10.53 -2.53
N PHE A 118 0.46 -11.73 -2.26
CA PHE A 118 0.59 -12.77 -3.29
C PHE A 118 -0.78 -13.19 -3.84
N ALA A 119 -1.76 -13.45 -2.97
CA ALA A 119 -3.09 -13.87 -3.38
C ALA A 119 -3.78 -12.79 -4.24
N VAL A 120 -3.77 -11.54 -3.77
CA VAL A 120 -4.39 -10.39 -4.45
C VAL A 120 -3.68 -10.08 -5.77
N LEU A 121 -2.34 -10.03 -5.80
CA LEU A 121 -1.62 -9.72 -7.03
C LEU A 121 -1.75 -10.84 -8.07
N ALA A 122 -1.69 -12.12 -7.67
CA ALA A 122 -1.90 -13.23 -8.60
C ALA A 122 -3.31 -13.21 -9.20
N ALA A 123 -4.33 -12.93 -8.38
CA ALA A 123 -5.71 -12.77 -8.85
C ALA A 123 -5.85 -11.64 -9.87
N ALA A 124 -5.28 -10.47 -9.56
CA ALA A 124 -5.32 -9.31 -10.44
C ALA A 124 -4.62 -9.58 -11.78
N ARG A 125 -3.42 -10.21 -11.75
CA ARG A 125 -2.66 -10.56 -12.95
C ARG A 125 -3.38 -11.58 -13.82
N PHE A 126 -3.97 -12.61 -13.21
CA PHE A 126 -4.75 -13.63 -13.92
C PHE A 126 -5.97 -13.01 -14.60
N SER A 127 -6.75 -12.23 -13.85
CA SER A 127 -7.99 -11.59 -14.35
C SER A 127 -7.72 -10.63 -15.51
N GLN A 128 -6.55 -10.00 -15.52
CA GLN A 128 -6.10 -9.08 -16.57
C GLN A 128 -5.28 -9.78 -17.66
N ALA A 129 -5.07 -11.09 -17.57
CA ALA A 129 -4.24 -11.88 -18.49
C ALA A 129 -2.83 -11.28 -18.73
N VAL A 130 -2.22 -10.72 -17.67
CA VAL A 130 -0.93 -9.99 -17.76
C VAL A 130 0.21 -10.95 -18.11
N LYS A 131 1.12 -10.50 -18.99
CA LYS A 131 2.35 -11.21 -19.39
C LYS A 131 3.61 -10.45 -18.94
N PRO A 132 4.74 -11.15 -18.68
CA PRO A 132 4.89 -12.61 -18.61
C PRO A 132 4.04 -13.21 -17.47
N ASN A 133 3.82 -14.53 -17.44
CA ASN A 133 3.01 -15.11 -16.35
C ASN A 133 3.72 -14.92 -15.00
N SER A 134 2.98 -14.97 -13.89
CA SER A 134 3.55 -14.75 -12.56
C SER A 134 4.66 -15.75 -12.20
N VAL A 135 4.60 -16.99 -12.73
CA VAL A 135 5.64 -18.01 -12.52
C VAL A 135 7.00 -17.61 -13.10
N GLU A 136 7.01 -16.71 -14.09
CA GLU A 136 8.23 -16.22 -14.77
C GLU A 136 8.83 -14.99 -14.06
N LEU A 137 8.15 -14.45 -13.04
CA LEU A 137 8.57 -13.26 -12.33
C LEU A 137 9.54 -13.59 -11.19
N LEU A 138 10.47 -12.67 -10.95
CA LEU A 138 11.42 -12.72 -9.84
C LEU A 138 10.96 -11.82 -8.70
N ASN A 139 11.36 -12.16 -7.47
CA ASN A 139 11.10 -11.35 -6.28
C ASN A 139 12.05 -10.14 -6.22
N GLN A 140 11.81 -9.11 -7.02
CA GLN A 140 12.61 -7.88 -7.05
C GLN A 140 11.83 -6.71 -7.65
N GLY A 141 12.23 -5.48 -7.33
CA GLY A 141 11.72 -4.25 -7.93
C GLY A 141 10.20 -4.18 -7.97
N ASP A 142 9.65 -3.83 -9.14
CA ASP A 142 8.21 -3.64 -9.34
C ASP A 142 7.34 -4.85 -8.97
N VAL A 143 7.88 -6.08 -9.06
CA VAL A 143 7.16 -7.28 -8.66
C VAL A 143 6.97 -7.29 -7.15
N THR A 144 8.03 -7.05 -6.39
CA THR A 144 7.97 -6.98 -4.93
C THR A 144 7.11 -5.80 -4.48
N HIS A 145 7.31 -4.61 -5.05
CA HIS A 145 6.46 -3.45 -4.75
C HIS A 145 4.98 -3.71 -5.08
N GLY A 146 4.69 -4.40 -6.19
CA GLY A 146 3.34 -4.85 -6.53
C GLY A 146 2.73 -5.77 -5.46
N ILE A 147 3.53 -6.71 -4.92
CA ILE A 147 3.12 -7.60 -3.83
C ILE A 147 2.85 -6.77 -2.56
N MET A 148 3.71 -5.80 -2.24
CA MET A 148 3.54 -4.96 -1.06
C MET A 148 2.31 -4.06 -1.15
N ARG A 149 2.03 -3.44 -2.31
CA ARG A 149 0.78 -2.69 -2.54
C ARG A 149 -0.45 -3.58 -2.40
N ALA A 150 -0.42 -4.77 -2.99
CA ALA A 150 -1.49 -5.74 -2.87
C ALA A 150 -1.70 -6.16 -1.39
N PHE A 151 -0.61 -6.41 -0.66
CA PHE A 151 -0.64 -6.71 0.77
C PHE A 151 -1.24 -5.57 1.59
N ALA A 152 -0.86 -4.32 1.28
CA ALA A 152 -1.32 -3.14 2.00
C ALA A 152 -2.83 -2.91 1.89
N THR A 153 -3.49 -3.44 0.85
CA THR A 153 -4.96 -3.33 0.69
C THR A 153 -5.74 -3.97 1.84
N GLN A 154 -5.14 -4.91 2.56
CA GLN A 154 -5.80 -5.51 3.72
C GLN A 154 -6.04 -4.50 4.85
N PHE A 155 -5.29 -3.40 4.89
CA PHE A 155 -5.46 -2.37 5.92
C PHE A 155 -6.47 -1.28 5.55
N LEU A 156 -7.20 -1.46 4.44
CA LEU A 156 -8.22 -0.51 4.02
C LEU A 156 -9.53 -0.81 4.73
N LYS A 157 -10.24 0.25 5.13
CA LYS A 157 -11.46 0.14 5.93
C LYS A 157 -12.50 -0.75 5.26
N GLU A 158 -12.81 -0.51 4.00
CA GLU A 158 -13.84 -1.26 3.27
C GLU A 158 -13.48 -2.74 3.17
N THR A 159 -12.19 -3.03 3.03
CA THR A 159 -11.66 -4.39 2.98
C THR A 159 -11.84 -5.08 4.34
N GLN A 160 -11.51 -4.41 5.44
CA GLN A 160 -11.71 -4.94 6.79
C GLN A 160 -13.19 -5.10 7.15
N ASP A 161 -14.04 -4.14 6.80
CA ASP A 161 -15.48 -4.22 7.04
C ASP A 161 -16.12 -5.39 6.31
N GLU A 162 -15.78 -5.59 5.03
CA GLU A 162 -16.29 -6.75 4.26
C GLU A 162 -15.75 -8.06 4.83
N THR A 163 -14.46 -8.13 5.17
CA THR A 163 -13.86 -9.32 5.79
C THR A 163 -14.58 -9.69 7.08
N ASN A 164 -14.84 -8.72 7.95
CA ASN A 164 -15.61 -8.92 9.19
C ASN A 164 -17.06 -9.35 8.93
N GLN A 165 -17.70 -8.89 7.85
CA GLN A 165 -19.02 -9.37 7.46
C GLN A 165 -18.97 -10.83 7.00
N TRP A 166 -17.99 -11.19 6.18
CA TRP A 166 -17.79 -12.56 5.72
C TRP A 166 -17.44 -13.52 6.85
N ALA A 167 -16.58 -13.13 7.78
CA ALA A 167 -16.24 -13.93 8.96
C ALA A 167 -17.49 -14.43 9.72
N LYS A 168 -18.54 -13.63 9.77
CA LYS A 168 -19.83 -13.95 10.44
C LYS A 168 -20.74 -14.89 9.63
N LYS A 169 -20.48 -15.09 8.34
CA LYS A 169 -21.23 -16.02 7.48
C LYS A 169 -20.83 -17.47 7.73
N SER A 170 -21.74 -18.40 7.46
CA SER A 170 -21.44 -19.84 7.49
C SER A 170 -20.46 -20.24 6.36
N ILE A 171 -19.78 -21.37 6.52
CA ILE A 171 -18.92 -21.93 5.46
C ILE A 171 -19.72 -22.17 4.17
N LYS A 172 -20.97 -22.63 4.27
CA LYS A 172 -21.84 -22.87 3.11
C LYS A 172 -22.10 -21.59 2.31
N GLU A 173 -22.35 -20.48 2.99
CA GLU A 173 -22.57 -19.18 2.33
C GLU A 173 -21.29 -18.65 1.66
N LYS A 174 -20.13 -18.86 2.28
CA LYS A 174 -18.82 -18.53 1.68
C LYS A 174 -18.55 -19.35 0.43
N VAL A 175 -18.79 -20.66 0.50
CA VAL A 175 -18.64 -21.58 -0.64
C VAL A 175 -19.61 -21.19 -1.77
N ALA A 176 -20.86 -20.85 -1.46
CA ALA A 176 -21.81 -20.37 -2.47
C ALA A 176 -21.32 -19.11 -3.20
N ALA A 177 -20.71 -18.16 -2.47
CA ALA A 177 -20.14 -16.95 -3.06
C ALA A 177 -18.95 -17.25 -3.99
N LEU A 178 -18.08 -18.18 -3.59
CA LEU A 178 -16.99 -18.67 -4.42
C LEU A 178 -17.53 -19.38 -5.69
N GLU A 179 -18.51 -20.28 -5.56
CA GLU A 179 -19.16 -20.95 -6.70
C GLU A 179 -19.74 -19.94 -7.69
N ALA A 180 -20.46 -18.92 -7.19
CA ALA A 180 -21.06 -17.89 -8.01
C ALA A 180 -20.03 -17.03 -8.76
N SER A 181 -18.86 -16.79 -8.14
CA SER A 181 -17.73 -16.13 -8.79
C SER A 181 -17.09 -17.03 -9.86
N PHE A 182 -16.88 -18.31 -9.53
CA PHE A 182 -16.18 -19.26 -10.41
C PHE A 182 -17.01 -19.64 -11.63
N ALA A 183 -18.33 -19.74 -11.49
CA ALA A 183 -19.25 -19.92 -12.62
C ALA A 183 -19.13 -18.80 -13.68
N LYS A 184 -18.66 -17.61 -13.28
CA LYS A 184 -18.39 -16.47 -14.17
C LYS A 184 -16.93 -16.42 -14.66
N LYS A 185 -16.11 -17.40 -14.30
CA LYS A 185 -14.65 -17.43 -14.53
C LYS A 185 -13.90 -16.24 -13.89
N ILE A 186 -14.36 -15.81 -12.72
CA ILE A 186 -13.79 -14.68 -11.97
C ILE A 186 -13.13 -15.21 -10.69
N VAL A 187 -11.86 -14.84 -10.47
CA VAL A 187 -11.18 -14.99 -9.17
C VAL A 187 -11.53 -13.80 -8.28
N GLY A 188 -12.75 -13.83 -7.73
CA GLY A 188 -13.36 -12.65 -7.10
C GLY A 188 -12.94 -12.41 -5.65
N TYR A 189 -12.29 -13.37 -5.00
CA TYR A 189 -12.03 -13.31 -3.55
C TYR A 189 -10.63 -13.84 -3.20
N SER A 190 -10.00 -13.26 -2.17
CA SER A 190 -8.99 -13.95 -1.37
C SER A 190 -9.68 -14.72 -0.25
N LEU A 191 -9.00 -15.72 0.32
CA LEU A 191 -9.52 -16.55 1.40
C LEU A 191 -8.52 -16.57 2.56
N GLY A 192 -8.97 -16.12 3.73
CA GLY A 192 -8.23 -16.19 4.98
C GLY A 192 -8.59 -17.43 5.79
N VAL A 193 -7.59 -18.12 6.35
CA VAL A 193 -7.76 -19.23 7.31
C VAL A 193 -6.97 -18.93 8.58
N TYR A 194 -7.61 -19.13 9.74
CA TYR A 194 -7.06 -18.71 11.02
C TYR A 194 -7.17 -19.81 12.07
N THR A 195 -6.19 -19.84 12.96
CA THR A 195 -6.23 -20.57 14.23
C THR A 195 -5.84 -19.57 15.32
N ASP A 196 -5.86 -19.96 16.60
CA ASP A 196 -5.33 -19.08 17.64
C ASP A 196 -3.80 -18.83 17.50
N GLU A 197 -3.10 -19.73 16.80
CA GLU A 197 -1.65 -19.72 16.70
C GLU A 197 -1.11 -19.11 15.40
N GLY A 198 -1.95 -18.91 14.39
CA GLY A 198 -1.52 -18.45 13.07
C GLY A 198 -2.67 -18.08 12.13
N GLY A 199 -2.34 -17.26 11.13
CA GLY A 199 -3.25 -16.88 10.05
C GLY A 199 -2.55 -16.99 8.70
N HIS A 200 -3.33 -17.28 7.66
CA HIS A 200 -2.80 -17.39 6.31
C HIS A 200 -3.84 -16.97 5.27
N ALA A 201 -3.37 -16.29 4.23
CA ALA A 201 -4.18 -15.86 3.11
C ALA A 201 -3.77 -16.61 1.84
N VAL A 202 -4.77 -17.13 1.12
CA VAL A 202 -4.61 -17.94 -0.08
C VAL A 202 -5.59 -17.49 -1.15
N LEU A 203 -5.33 -17.84 -2.41
CA LEU A 203 -6.19 -17.49 -3.53
C LEU A 203 -7.04 -18.70 -3.95
N PRO A 204 -8.35 -18.75 -3.63
CA PRO A 204 -9.22 -19.81 -4.11
C PRO A 204 -9.50 -19.67 -5.60
N TYR A 205 -9.48 -20.77 -6.33
CA TYR A 205 -9.66 -20.77 -7.79
C TYR A 205 -10.60 -21.83 -8.35
N ALA A 206 -10.93 -22.85 -7.55
CA ALA A 206 -11.92 -23.86 -7.89
C ALA A 206 -12.55 -24.48 -6.65
N ILE A 207 -13.70 -25.10 -6.82
CA ILE A 207 -14.36 -25.96 -5.83
C ILE A 207 -14.58 -27.34 -6.45
N GLU A 208 -14.20 -28.38 -5.73
CA GLU A 208 -14.40 -29.78 -6.08
C GLU A 208 -15.22 -30.46 -4.98
N TYR A 209 -16.39 -31.00 -5.34
CA TYR A 209 -17.23 -31.74 -4.40
C TYR A 209 -16.87 -33.23 -4.41
N GLU A 210 -16.58 -33.79 -3.24
CA GLU A 210 -16.39 -35.23 -3.04
C GLU A 210 -17.74 -35.90 -2.72
N THR A 211 -18.56 -35.22 -1.91
CA THR A 211 -19.97 -35.55 -1.64
C THR A 211 -20.75 -34.24 -1.60
N ALA A 212 -22.08 -34.27 -1.38
CA ALA A 212 -22.86 -33.03 -1.28
C ALA A 212 -22.43 -32.09 -0.15
N ASP A 213 -21.86 -32.64 0.93
CA ASP A 213 -21.46 -31.90 2.13
C ASP A 213 -19.93 -31.79 2.31
N LEU A 214 -19.14 -32.55 1.55
CA LEU A 214 -17.68 -32.51 1.59
C LEU A 214 -17.13 -31.92 0.30
N ALA A 215 -16.45 -30.79 0.40
CA ALA A 215 -15.84 -30.11 -0.72
C ALA A 215 -14.38 -29.73 -0.45
N LYS A 216 -13.62 -29.56 -1.53
CA LYS A 216 -12.28 -28.99 -1.55
C LYS A 216 -12.33 -27.65 -2.25
N ILE A 217 -11.96 -26.59 -1.53
CA ILE A 217 -11.66 -25.30 -2.14
C ILE A 217 -10.21 -25.38 -2.61
N LYS A 218 -10.00 -25.45 -3.92
CA LYS A 218 -8.66 -25.47 -4.54
C LYS A 218 -8.06 -24.08 -4.47
N ILE A 219 -6.79 -23.99 -4.08
CA ILE A 219 -6.13 -22.72 -3.77
C ILE A 219 -4.74 -22.61 -4.40
N TYR A 220 -4.36 -21.40 -4.80
CA TYR A 220 -2.97 -21.02 -4.91
C TYR A 220 -2.46 -20.61 -3.53
N ASP A 221 -1.49 -21.35 -3.02
CA ASP A 221 -0.82 -21.11 -1.75
C ASP A 221 0.60 -20.60 -2.00
N SER A 222 0.87 -19.35 -1.64
CA SER A 222 2.18 -18.73 -1.81
C SER A 222 3.26 -19.36 -0.93
N ASN A 223 2.92 -20.14 0.10
CA ASN A 223 3.90 -20.94 0.84
C ASN A 223 4.35 -22.19 0.07
N TRP A 224 3.58 -22.66 -0.90
CA TRP A 224 3.88 -23.87 -1.69
C TRP A 224 3.71 -23.59 -3.20
N PRO A 225 4.56 -22.74 -3.79
CA PRO A 225 4.52 -22.39 -5.21
C PRO A 225 4.30 -23.58 -6.16
N GLY A 226 3.32 -23.45 -7.05
CA GLY A 226 3.02 -24.45 -8.09
C GLY A 226 2.41 -25.76 -7.61
N GLN A 227 2.28 -25.99 -6.31
CA GLN A 227 1.73 -27.25 -5.77
C GLN A 227 0.19 -27.27 -5.82
N ASP A 228 -0.37 -28.47 -5.94
CA ASP A 228 -1.82 -28.67 -5.79
C ASP A 228 -2.20 -28.61 -4.31
N ARG A 229 -2.92 -27.56 -3.92
CA ARG A 229 -3.27 -27.26 -2.52
C ARG A 229 -4.77 -26.99 -2.41
N PHE A 230 -5.35 -27.27 -1.25
CA PHE A 230 -6.78 -27.09 -0.99
C PHE A 230 -7.08 -26.84 0.48
N VAL A 231 -8.24 -26.26 0.74
CA VAL A 231 -8.92 -26.28 2.05
C VAL A 231 -10.05 -27.29 1.95
N LYS A 232 -10.05 -28.32 2.81
CA LYS A 232 -11.18 -29.25 2.93
C LYS A 232 -12.26 -28.58 3.76
N VAL A 233 -13.51 -28.63 3.31
CA VAL A 233 -14.66 -28.09 4.03
C VAL A 233 -15.72 -29.15 4.21
N ASP A 234 -16.25 -29.23 5.43
CA ASP A 234 -17.46 -29.97 5.76
C ASP A 234 -18.58 -28.96 5.96
N LEU A 235 -19.48 -28.89 4.99
CA LEU A 235 -20.59 -27.95 4.93
C LEU A 235 -21.68 -28.28 5.95
N ALA A 236 -21.84 -29.55 6.30
CA ALA A 236 -22.82 -30.00 7.28
C ALA A 236 -22.34 -29.73 8.71
N ALA A 237 -21.08 -30.03 9.00
CA ALA A 237 -20.46 -29.75 10.30
C ALA A 237 -20.08 -28.28 10.48
N GLY A 238 -19.96 -27.51 9.39
CA GLY A 238 -19.48 -26.12 9.43
C GLY A 238 -18.02 -26.02 9.87
N THR A 239 -17.20 -26.97 9.41
CA THR A 239 -15.76 -27.06 9.76
C THR A 239 -14.88 -27.06 8.52
N TRP A 240 -13.60 -26.74 8.71
CA TRP A 240 -12.59 -26.80 7.66
C TRP A 240 -11.28 -27.38 8.18
N GLU A 241 -10.47 -27.89 7.25
CA GLU A 241 -9.11 -28.37 7.49
C GLU A 241 -8.16 -27.86 6.39
N PHE A 242 -7.00 -27.34 6.78
CA PHE A 242 -5.99 -26.81 5.88
C PHE A 242 -4.59 -27.29 6.28
N SER A 243 -3.84 -27.83 5.32
CA SER A 243 -2.42 -28.12 5.53
C SER A 243 -1.62 -26.84 5.40
N PHE A 244 -1.03 -26.36 6.49
CA PHE A 244 -0.11 -25.23 6.47
C PHE A 244 1.33 -25.71 6.26
N ALA A 245 1.73 -26.73 7.03
CA ALA A 245 3.12 -27.16 7.21
C ALA A 245 3.55 -28.32 6.32
N GLY A 246 2.63 -29.25 6.04
CA GLY A 246 2.90 -30.45 5.27
C GLY A 246 3.01 -30.18 3.77
N ALA A 247 4.04 -30.72 3.11
CA ALA A 247 4.16 -30.67 1.66
C ALA A 247 3.02 -31.45 0.97
N ASP A 248 2.61 -32.60 1.56
CA ASP A 248 1.43 -33.35 1.15
C ASP A 248 0.20 -32.83 1.92
N PRO A 249 -0.74 -32.12 1.26
CA PRO A 249 -1.91 -31.55 1.92
C PRO A 249 -2.91 -32.59 2.42
N ASN A 250 -2.80 -33.86 2.01
CA ASN A 250 -3.70 -34.91 2.48
C ASN A 250 -3.26 -35.51 3.82
N ASN A 251 -1.97 -35.42 4.16
CA ASN A 251 -1.34 -36.17 5.24
C ASN A 251 -0.53 -35.27 6.20
N ASP A 252 -0.94 -34.01 6.36
CA ASP A 252 -0.29 -33.08 7.29
C ASP A 252 -0.69 -33.38 8.74
N PRO A 253 0.24 -33.85 9.60
CA PRO A 253 -0.07 -34.14 11.00
C PRO A 253 -0.40 -32.88 11.81
N ASN A 254 -0.04 -31.70 11.31
CA ASN A 254 -0.28 -30.40 11.93
C ASN A 254 -1.29 -29.57 11.13
N ALA A 255 -2.18 -30.24 10.38
CA ALA A 255 -3.24 -29.56 9.64
C ALA A 255 -4.07 -28.67 10.58
N TRP A 256 -4.23 -27.42 10.18
CA TRP A 256 -5.08 -26.46 10.87
C TRP A 256 -6.53 -26.83 10.70
N LYS A 257 -7.31 -26.58 11.75
CA LYS A 257 -8.75 -26.86 11.79
C LYS A 257 -9.46 -25.68 12.40
N GLY A 258 -10.65 -25.38 11.90
CA GLY A 258 -11.46 -24.29 12.42
C GLY A 258 -12.92 -24.39 12.02
N LYS A 259 -13.69 -23.38 12.41
CA LYS A 259 -15.11 -23.26 12.10
C LYS A 259 -15.37 -22.03 11.21
N SER A 260 -16.65 -21.74 10.96
CA SER A 260 -17.08 -20.59 10.16
C SER A 260 -16.41 -19.26 10.53
N LYS A 261 -16.23 -18.96 11.83
CA LYS A 261 -15.60 -17.70 12.27
C LYS A 261 -14.10 -17.60 11.99
N ASP A 262 -13.45 -18.73 11.72
CA ASP A 262 -12.00 -18.88 11.55
C ASP A 262 -11.60 -18.98 10.07
N ILE A 263 -12.55 -18.73 9.17
CA ILE A 263 -12.35 -18.66 7.72
C ILE A 263 -13.15 -17.48 7.17
N ASP A 264 -12.55 -16.68 6.32
CA ASP A 264 -13.21 -15.57 5.64
C ASP A 264 -12.86 -15.53 4.15
N ILE A 265 -13.62 -14.73 3.42
CA ILE A 265 -13.30 -14.35 2.06
C ILE A 265 -13.38 -12.83 1.97
N THR A 266 -12.59 -12.24 1.08
CA THR A 266 -12.57 -10.79 0.90
C THR A 266 -12.51 -10.46 -0.58
N SER A 267 -13.40 -9.58 -1.05
CA SER A 267 -13.57 -9.32 -2.47
C SER A 267 -12.40 -8.53 -3.05
N MET A 268 -12.01 -8.90 -4.27
CA MET A 268 -11.08 -8.13 -5.09
C MET A 268 -11.68 -6.79 -5.51
N ASP A 269 -13.00 -6.73 -5.73
CA ASP A 269 -13.70 -5.51 -6.12
C ASP A 269 -13.72 -4.49 -4.97
N THR A 270 -13.99 -4.95 -3.74
CA THR A 270 -13.94 -4.10 -2.54
C THR A 270 -12.58 -3.42 -2.41
N ARG A 271 -11.49 -4.19 -2.59
CA ARG A 271 -10.11 -3.66 -2.56
C ARG A 271 -9.86 -2.63 -3.66
N ALA A 272 -10.39 -2.87 -4.86
CA ALA A 272 -10.25 -1.95 -6.00
C ALA A 272 -11.00 -0.62 -5.79
N SER A 273 -12.12 -0.64 -5.06
CA SER A 273 -12.93 0.54 -4.77
C SER A 273 -12.70 1.18 -3.39
N ALA A 274 -11.86 0.57 -2.56
CA ALA A 274 -11.58 1.03 -1.21
C ALA A 274 -11.01 2.46 -1.21
N THR A 275 -10.98 3.12 -0.06
CA THR A 275 -10.52 4.50 0.06
C THR A 275 -9.25 4.61 0.91
N CYS A 276 -8.54 5.74 0.75
CA CYS A 276 -7.38 6.04 1.58
C CYS A 276 -7.80 6.17 3.05
N PRO A 277 -7.19 5.41 3.99
CA PRO A 277 -7.67 5.34 5.37
C PRO A 277 -7.36 6.59 6.22
N PHE A 278 -6.56 7.52 5.71
CA PHE A 278 -6.15 8.74 6.42
C PHE A 278 -6.36 10.02 5.59
N CYS A 279 -6.96 9.94 4.40
CA CYS A 279 -7.19 11.09 3.52
C CYS A 279 -8.59 11.70 3.71
N GLY A 280 -8.73 13.00 3.45
CA GLY A 280 -10.02 13.71 3.48
C GLY A 280 -10.72 13.72 4.85
N ASP A 281 -12.06 13.71 4.85
CA ASP A 281 -12.85 13.68 6.10
C ASP A 281 -12.74 12.30 6.77
N LYS A 282 -11.69 12.11 7.57
CA LYS A 282 -11.34 10.88 8.32
C LYS A 282 -12.49 10.27 9.14
N SER A 283 -13.54 11.04 9.40
CA SER A 283 -14.84 10.65 9.99
C SER A 283 -15.52 9.42 9.39
N ALA A 284 -15.13 8.99 8.18
CA ALA A 284 -15.62 7.75 7.57
C ALA A 284 -15.05 6.50 8.25
N VAL A 285 -13.90 6.60 8.92
CA VAL A 285 -13.30 5.55 9.75
C VAL A 285 -13.97 5.61 11.14
N GLN A 286 -14.64 4.53 11.54
CA GLN A 286 -15.34 4.44 12.85
C GLN A 286 -14.68 3.44 13.81
N LYS A 287 -13.52 2.92 13.41
CA LYS A 287 -12.76 1.91 14.13
C LYS A 287 -11.29 2.20 13.97
N SER A 288 -10.53 2.06 15.06
CA SER A 288 -9.09 1.95 14.94
C SER A 288 -8.72 0.61 14.33
N LEU A 289 -7.77 0.64 13.40
CA LEU A 289 -7.14 -0.53 12.81
C LEU A 289 -5.66 -0.52 13.21
N LEU A 290 -5.26 -1.51 14.01
CA LEU A 290 -3.95 -1.59 14.62
C LEU A 290 -3.26 -2.88 14.21
N VAL A 291 -1.96 -2.81 13.94
CA VAL A 291 -1.07 -3.96 13.86
C VAL A 291 -0.33 -4.06 15.19
N VAL A 292 -0.55 -5.14 15.93
CA VAL A 292 0.12 -5.42 17.20
C VAL A 292 1.20 -6.46 16.96
N ARG A 293 2.46 -6.03 16.92
CA ARG A 293 3.63 -6.92 16.94
C ARG A 293 4.19 -7.03 18.35
N SER A 294 4.19 -8.23 18.93
CA SER A 294 4.70 -8.46 20.28
C SER A 294 5.65 -9.65 20.35
N ALA A 295 6.70 -9.56 21.17
CA ALA A 295 7.66 -10.65 21.36
C ALA A 295 6.98 -11.93 21.88
N LEU A 296 5.92 -11.80 22.70
CA LEU A 296 5.12 -12.91 23.21
C LEU A 296 3.61 -12.62 23.07
N PRO A 297 2.77 -13.65 22.89
CA PRO A 297 1.32 -13.47 22.81
C PRO A 297 0.71 -13.36 24.22
N ASN A 298 1.07 -12.31 24.97
CA ASN A 298 0.60 -12.09 26.35
C ASN A 298 0.01 -10.69 26.60
N TRP A 299 -0.22 -9.92 25.53
CA TRP A 299 -0.87 -8.62 25.62
C TRP A 299 -2.37 -8.76 25.89
N LYS A 300 -2.99 -7.67 26.36
CA LYS A 300 -4.45 -7.56 26.54
C LYS A 300 -4.92 -6.17 26.14
N ILE A 301 -6.09 -6.08 25.50
CA ILE A 301 -6.73 -4.81 25.15
C ILE A 301 -8.13 -4.77 25.77
N GLU A 302 -8.36 -3.85 26.69
CA GLU A 302 -9.66 -3.59 27.28
C GLU A 302 -10.39 -2.54 26.45
N THR A 303 -11.58 -2.88 25.97
CA THR A 303 -12.43 -2.04 25.13
C THR A 303 -13.83 -1.93 25.74
N ALA A 304 -14.68 -1.10 25.13
CA ALA A 304 -16.09 -1.02 25.48
C ALA A 304 -16.84 -2.34 25.24
N ASP A 305 -16.42 -3.12 24.23
CA ASP A 305 -17.04 -4.39 23.85
C ASP A 305 -16.59 -5.56 24.75
N GLY A 306 -15.43 -5.43 25.39
CA GLY A 306 -14.83 -6.46 26.23
C GLY A 306 -13.31 -6.51 26.11
N VAL A 307 -12.75 -7.66 26.49
CA VAL A 307 -11.29 -7.85 26.57
C VAL A 307 -10.80 -8.67 25.38
N LEU A 308 -10.01 -8.06 24.52
CA LEU A 308 -9.31 -8.75 23.44
C LEU A 308 -8.00 -9.33 23.94
N THR A 309 -7.67 -10.51 23.43
CA THR A 309 -6.41 -11.22 23.71
C THR A 309 -5.86 -11.81 22.40
N PRO A 310 -4.55 -12.15 22.36
CA PRO A 310 -3.94 -12.87 21.26
C PRO A 310 -4.73 -14.11 20.84
N GLY A 311 -4.93 -14.27 19.54
CA GLY A 311 -5.66 -15.41 18.96
C GLY A 311 -6.58 -14.99 17.81
N SER A 312 -7.59 -15.82 17.50
CA SER A 312 -8.64 -15.52 16.53
C SER A 312 -9.98 -15.33 17.24
N ASN A 313 -10.33 -14.07 17.52
CA ASN A 313 -11.53 -13.75 18.29
C ASN A 313 -12.25 -12.48 17.82
N GLU A 314 -13.56 -12.49 18.00
CA GLU A 314 -14.46 -11.35 17.78
C GLU A 314 -15.26 -11.14 19.06
N ILE A 315 -15.31 -9.89 19.54
CA ILE A 315 -16.06 -9.49 20.73
C ILE A 315 -16.80 -8.19 20.39
N GLY A 316 -18.13 -8.27 20.31
CA GLY A 316 -18.94 -7.12 19.88
C GLY A 316 -18.56 -6.67 18.47
N ASN A 317 -18.12 -5.42 18.35
CA ASN A 317 -17.64 -4.82 17.10
C ASN A 317 -16.13 -4.84 16.95
N SER A 318 -15.43 -5.40 17.95
CA SER A 318 -13.98 -5.54 18.00
C SER A 318 -13.53 -6.91 17.52
N SER A 319 -12.37 -6.99 16.89
CA SER A 319 -11.80 -8.25 16.39
C SER A 319 -10.28 -8.30 16.49
N VAL A 320 -9.76 -9.53 16.62
CA VAL A 320 -8.35 -9.88 16.57
C VAL A 320 -8.17 -11.00 15.55
N ARG A 321 -7.27 -10.79 14.58
CA ARG A 321 -6.89 -11.77 13.58
C ARG A 321 -5.37 -11.94 13.57
N PRO A 322 -4.84 -13.19 13.67
CA PRO A 322 -3.41 -13.40 13.57
C PRO A 322 -2.93 -13.16 12.14
N LEU A 323 -1.80 -12.47 12.02
CA LEU A 323 -1.04 -12.26 10.78
C LEU A 323 0.30 -13.04 10.79
N ARG A 324 0.50 -13.86 11.82
CA ARG A 324 1.70 -14.66 12.05
C ARG A 324 1.61 -16.05 11.42
N SER A 325 2.77 -16.70 11.33
CA SER A 325 2.88 -18.12 10.97
C SER A 325 2.31 -19.06 12.03
N SER A 326 2.31 -20.37 11.74
CA SER A 326 2.07 -21.42 12.73
C SER A 326 3.05 -21.34 13.90
N ALA A 327 2.57 -21.69 15.11
CA ALA A 327 3.42 -21.95 16.26
C ALA A 327 4.09 -23.35 16.22
N ALA A 328 3.73 -24.22 15.27
CA ALA A 328 4.40 -25.51 15.09
C ALA A 328 5.80 -25.32 14.47
N GLY A 329 6.76 -26.21 14.75
CA GLY A 329 8.09 -26.22 14.10
C GLY A 329 9.20 -25.47 14.86
N PRO A 330 10.39 -25.31 14.27
CA PRO A 330 11.63 -24.93 15.00
C PRO A 330 11.71 -23.47 15.47
N ALA A 331 10.71 -22.63 15.17
CA ALA A 331 10.70 -21.20 15.49
C ALA A 331 9.51 -20.81 16.39
N THR A 332 9.32 -21.53 17.51
CA THR A 332 8.26 -21.28 18.49
C THR A 332 8.39 -19.93 19.20
N ASP A 333 9.60 -19.36 19.27
CA ASP A 333 9.92 -18.12 19.99
C ASP A 333 9.91 -16.87 19.08
N ALA A 334 9.20 -16.94 17.95
CA ALA A 334 9.08 -15.83 17.02
C ALA A 334 8.06 -14.78 17.51
N PRO A 335 8.29 -13.48 17.24
CA PRO A 335 7.30 -12.44 17.48
C PRO A 335 5.94 -12.78 16.87
N THR A 336 4.91 -12.27 17.52
CA THR A 336 3.51 -12.45 17.17
C THR A 336 2.98 -11.20 16.50
N ASP A 337 2.12 -11.36 15.50
CA ASP A 337 1.53 -10.27 14.74
C ASP A 337 0.02 -10.46 14.66
N TYR A 338 -0.72 -9.41 14.97
CA TYR A 338 -2.17 -9.40 14.93
C TYR A 338 -2.69 -8.12 14.28
N ILE A 339 -3.73 -8.27 13.45
CA ILE A 339 -4.59 -7.15 13.07
C ILE A 339 -5.69 -7.06 14.13
N VAL A 340 -5.82 -5.88 14.72
CA VAL A 340 -6.81 -5.57 15.74
C VAL A 340 -7.71 -4.45 15.23
N SER A 341 -9.01 -4.69 15.22
CA SER A 341 -10.02 -3.67 14.95
C SER A 341 -10.80 -3.38 16.22
N ILE A 342 -10.89 -2.12 16.62
CA ILE A 342 -11.63 -1.69 17.81
C ILE A 342 -12.46 -0.45 17.48
N PRO A 343 -13.73 -0.36 17.92
CA PRO A 343 -14.46 0.91 17.94
C PRO A 343 -13.65 1.95 18.71
N ASP A 344 -13.60 3.17 18.18
CA ASP A 344 -12.83 4.28 18.77
C ASP A 344 -13.72 5.40 19.32
N ASP A 345 -15.00 5.07 19.55
CA ASP A 345 -15.96 5.91 20.28
C ASP A 345 -15.62 6.01 21.78
N LYS A 346 -14.85 5.06 22.31
CA LYS A 346 -14.33 5.06 23.68
C LYS A 346 -12.85 4.70 23.72
N PRO A 347 -12.11 5.21 24.73
CA PRO A 347 -10.72 4.84 24.91
C PRO A 347 -10.54 3.34 25.17
N ALA A 348 -9.50 2.76 24.58
CA ALA A 348 -9.02 1.41 24.85
C ALA A 348 -7.79 1.44 25.75
N LYS A 349 -7.66 0.45 26.63
CA LYS A 349 -6.50 0.28 27.52
C LYS A 349 -5.71 -0.97 27.14
N PHE A 350 -4.43 -0.78 26.88
CA PHE A 350 -3.49 -1.82 26.52
C PHE A 350 -2.68 -2.22 27.76
N THR A 351 -2.47 -3.52 27.94
CA THR A 351 -1.47 -4.08 28.86
C THR A 351 -0.44 -4.82 28.03
N LEU A 352 0.83 -4.42 28.15
CA LEU A 352 1.91 -4.85 27.25
C LEU A 352 3.10 -5.44 28.05
N PRO A 353 3.01 -6.70 28.52
CA PRO A 353 4.02 -7.30 29.39
C PRO A 353 5.35 -7.59 28.70
N SER A 354 5.39 -7.61 27.38
CA SER A 354 6.55 -7.95 26.57
C SER A 354 6.82 -6.88 25.54
N ALA A 355 8.05 -6.85 25.00
CA ALA A 355 8.43 -5.92 23.96
C ALA A 355 7.37 -5.92 22.87
N THR A 356 6.85 -4.74 22.53
CA THR A 356 5.71 -4.60 21.63
C THR A 356 5.84 -3.32 20.82
N ARG A 357 5.54 -3.41 19.53
CA ARG A 357 5.27 -2.28 18.65
C ARG A 357 3.83 -2.38 18.16
N ILE A 358 3.05 -1.32 18.38
CA ILE A 358 1.71 -1.15 17.83
C ILE A 358 1.78 -0.02 16.82
N SER A 359 1.35 -0.26 15.59
CA SER A 359 1.28 0.76 14.53
C SER A 359 -0.13 0.72 13.94
N GLY A 360 -0.77 1.86 13.71
CA GLY A 360 -2.17 1.86 13.27
C GLY A 360 -2.75 3.23 12.94
N ILE A 361 -4.03 3.20 12.56
CA ILE A 361 -4.83 4.39 12.27
C ILE A 361 -6.11 4.34 13.11
N THR A 362 -6.50 5.47 13.67
CA THR A 362 -7.79 5.71 14.30
C THR A 362 -8.71 6.52 13.36
N SER A 363 -9.91 6.89 13.78
CA SER A 363 -10.77 7.81 13.03
C SER A 363 -10.21 9.22 12.83
N LYS A 364 -9.11 9.59 13.50
CA LYS A 364 -8.55 10.95 13.41
C LYS A 364 -7.05 11.00 13.18
N VAL A 365 -6.28 10.03 13.66
CA VAL A 365 -4.81 10.11 13.71
C VAL A 365 -4.16 8.79 13.31
N ALA A 366 -2.92 8.84 12.85
CA ALA A 366 -2.05 7.68 12.85
C ALA A 366 -1.27 7.59 14.17
N VAL A 367 -1.11 6.38 14.71
CA VAL A 367 -0.47 6.15 16.01
C VAL A 367 0.60 5.06 15.91
N GLN A 368 1.68 5.25 16.66
CA GLN A 368 2.66 4.22 16.93
C GLN A 368 3.03 4.21 18.43
N ILE A 369 3.03 3.03 19.02
CA ILE A 369 3.42 2.78 20.42
C ILE A 369 4.56 1.78 20.40
N GLU A 370 5.66 2.09 21.09
CA GLU A 370 6.79 1.17 21.21
C GLU A 370 7.24 1.05 22.67
N THR A 371 7.30 -0.19 23.16
CA THR A 371 7.70 -0.49 24.54
C THR A 371 8.65 -1.69 24.59
N PRO A 372 9.65 -1.68 25.48
CA PRO A 372 10.40 -2.89 25.84
C PRO A 372 9.56 -3.91 26.63
N GLY A 373 8.41 -3.47 27.17
CA GLY A 373 7.45 -4.27 27.93
C GLY A 373 7.84 -4.46 29.39
N SER A 374 6.82 -4.45 30.24
CA SER A 374 6.93 -4.82 31.66
C SER A 374 5.53 -5.21 32.17
N ALA A 375 5.46 -5.99 33.25
CA ALA A 375 4.18 -6.49 33.78
C ALA A 375 3.14 -5.37 34.02
N ASP A 376 3.60 -4.18 34.38
CA ASP A 376 2.77 -3.02 34.70
C ASP A 376 2.65 -2.01 33.54
N THR A 377 3.22 -2.31 32.36
CA THR A 377 3.13 -1.41 31.21
C THR A 377 1.69 -1.31 30.72
N THR A 378 1.12 -0.11 30.86
CA THR A 378 -0.20 0.21 30.32
C THR A 378 -0.18 1.45 29.44
N VAL A 379 -0.97 1.42 28.37
CA VAL A 379 -1.16 2.53 27.44
C VAL A 379 -2.64 2.75 27.23
N SER A 380 -3.09 4.00 27.19
CA SER A 380 -4.46 4.37 26.84
C SER A 380 -4.48 4.99 25.45
N LEU A 381 -5.45 4.61 24.63
CA LEU A 381 -5.63 5.12 23.27
C LEU A 381 -7.07 5.57 23.07
N SER A 382 -7.29 6.82 22.67
CA SER A 382 -8.55 7.32 22.11
C SER A 382 -8.41 7.55 20.61
N SER A 383 -9.44 8.09 19.96
CA SER A 383 -9.39 8.44 18.54
C SER A 383 -8.38 9.53 18.22
N ASP A 384 -7.99 10.39 19.15
CA ASP A 384 -7.11 11.55 18.95
C ASP A 384 -5.95 11.65 19.95
N ALA A 385 -5.84 10.75 20.91
CA ALA A 385 -4.83 10.83 21.96
C ALA A 385 -4.28 9.46 22.32
N VAL A 386 -3.02 9.44 22.71
CA VAL A 386 -2.36 8.28 23.30
C VAL A 386 -1.59 8.71 24.55
N SER A 387 -1.65 7.91 25.61
CA SER A 387 -0.99 8.24 26.88
C SER A 387 -0.54 7.03 27.70
N THR A 388 0.46 7.25 28.55
CA THR A 388 1.03 6.24 29.44
C THR A 388 1.71 6.91 30.63
N THR A 389 1.84 6.18 31.72
CA THR A 389 2.67 6.58 32.87
C THR A 389 4.01 5.87 32.89
N ASN A 390 4.30 5.00 31.92
CA ASN A 390 5.57 4.27 31.85
C ASN A 390 6.61 5.07 31.03
N PRO A 391 7.73 5.50 31.65
CA PRO A 391 8.73 6.32 30.98
C PRO A 391 9.49 5.61 29.85
N GLU A 392 9.46 4.28 29.83
CA GLU A 392 10.10 3.47 28.79
C GLU A 392 9.25 3.34 27.53
N VAL A 393 8.00 3.81 27.53
CA VAL A 393 7.11 3.75 26.36
C VAL A 393 7.33 4.99 25.48
N VAL A 394 7.60 4.76 24.20
CA VAL A 394 7.58 5.80 23.17
C VAL A 394 6.19 5.86 22.55
N LEU A 395 5.62 7.05 22.55
CA LEU A 395 4.36 7.38 21.91
C LEU A 395 4.66 8.23 20.68
N THR A 396 4.04 7.92 19.55
CA THR A 396 4.09 8.74 18.34
C THR A 396 2.67 8.89 17.80
N LEU A 397 2.29 10.11 17.47
CA LEU A 397 1.00 10.43 16.89
C LEU A 397 1.20 11.41 15.74
N ALA A 398 0.59 11.10 14.60
CA ALA A 398 0.57 11.96 13.43
C ALA A 398 -0.85 12.37 13.06
N ASP A 399 -1.04 13.64 12.70
CA ASP A 399 -2.28 14.21 12.17
C ASP A 399 -1.95 15.11 10.97
N GLY A 400 -2.35 14.67 9.77
CA GLY A 400 -1.92 15.24 8.50
C GLY A 400 -0.39 15.23 8.37
N ASN A 401 0.18 16.43 8.26
CA ASN A 401 1.63 16.62 8.19
C ASN A 401 2.28 16.92 9.54
N LEU A 402 1.53 16.91 10.64
CA LEU A 402 2.05 17.15 11.98
C LEU A 402 2.37 15.82 12.65
N VAL A 403 3.52 15.70 13.32
CA VAL A 403 3.86 14.52 14.11
C VAL A 403 4.62 14.85 15.37
N GLY A 404 4.09 14.36 16.48
CA GLY A 404 4.72 14.40 17.78
C GLY A 404 5.16 13.01 18.22
N SER A 405 6.36 12.91 18.78
CA SER A 405 6.87 11.70 19.42
C SER A 405 7.45 12.01 20.78
N SER A 406 7.32 11.09 21.74
CA SER A 406 7.86 11.31 23.08
C SER A 406 8.05 10.04 23.91
N ASN A 407 8.98 10.09 24.86
CA ASN A 407 9.12 9.16 25.97
C ASN A 407 9.24 9.93 27.29
N GLY A 408 8.88 9.28 28.42
CA GLY A 408 9.04 9.84 29.76
C GLY A 408 7.83 9.62 30.67
N ASP A 409 7.94 10.07 31.91
CA ASP A 409 6.89 9.90 32.91
C ASP A 409 5.65 10.73 32.53
N ASN A 410 4.45 10.20 32.82
CA ASN A 410 3.16 10.85 32.52
C ASN A 410 3.05 11.38 31.07
N ASN A 411 3.57 10.61 30.13
CA ASN A 411 3.63 10.95 28.71
C ASN A 411 2.26 10.86 28.03
N SER A 412 1.89 11.90 27.29
CA SER A 412 0.74 11.92 26.41
C SER A 412 1.02 12.71 25.13
N VAL A 413 0.44 12.25 24.03
CA VAL A 413 0.45 12.94 22.73
C VAL A 413 -0.99 13.02 22.24
N THR A 414 -1.47 14.22 21.94
CA THR A 414 -2.89 14.49 21.63
C THR A 414 -3.01 15.40 20.42
N SER A 415 -3.92 15.11 19.49
CA SER A 415 -4.27 16.01 18.40
C SER A 415 -5.52 16.83 18.69
N SER A 416 -5.49 18.11 18.30
CA SER A 416 -6.67 18.97 18.20
C SER A 416 -7.26 19.06 16.78
N GLY A 417 -6.61 18.45 15.79
CA GLY A 417 -6.86 18.63 14.36
C GLY A 417 -6.07 19.79 13.72
N GLU A 418 -5.61 20.75 14.52
CA GLU A 418 -4.78 21.88 14.05
C GLU A 418 -3.35 21.83 14.59
N ALA A 419 -3.15 21.13 15.71
CA ALA A 419 -1.86 20.96 16.36
C ALA A 419 -1.79 19.58 17.03
N VAL A 420 -0.58 19.06 17.17
CA VAL A 420 -0.30 17.89 18.02
C VAL A 420 0.42 18.39 19.26
N GLN A 421 -0.15 18.16 20.44
CA GLN A 421 0.44 18.54 21.71
C GLN A 421 1.10 17.33 22.36
N ILE A 422 2.34 17.51 22.81
CA ILE A 422 3.10 16.57 23.62
C ILE A 422 3.12 17.09 25.05
N VAL A 423 2.79 16.24 26.02
CA VAL A 423 2.94 16.52 27.45
C VAL A 423 3.69 15.36 28.08
N VAL A 424 4.82 15.66 28.74
CA VAL A 424 5.64 14.67 29.45
C VAL A 424 6.32 15.31 30.65
N ASP A 425 6.50 14.57 31.74
CA ASP A 425 7.28 15.06 32.88
C ASP A 425 8.77 15.00 32.56
N GLY A 426 9.47 16.13 32.75
CA GLY A 426 10.93 16.13 32.73
C GLY A 426 11.51 15.33 33.90
N ALA A 427 12.81 15.04 33.87
CA ALA A 427 13.50 14.31 34.95
C ALA A 427 13.34 14.94 36.36
N ASN A 428 12.99 16.23 36.45
CA ASN A 428 12.70 16.93 37.70
C ASN A 428 11.23 16.79 38.17
N GLY A 429 10.39 16.02 37.48
CA GLY A 429 8.98 15.82 37.76
C GLY A 429 8.08 17.00 37.39
N THR A 430 8.59 17.99 36.63
CA THR A 430 7.79 19.12 36.15
C THR A 430 7.25 18.79 34.74
N PRO A 431 5.94 18.97 34.50
CA PRO A 431 5.37 18.80 33.18
C PRO A 431 6.00 19.74 32.14
N VAL A 432 6.34 19.19 30.99
CA VAL A 432 6.83 19.87 29.80
C VAL A 432 5.76 19.74 28.74
N THR A 433 5.34 20.87 28.18
CA THR A 433 4.36 20.92 27.08
C THR A 433 5.02 21.46 25.83
N VAL A 434 4.89 20.74 24.73
CA VAL A 434 5.43 21.12 23.42
C VAL A 434 4.33 21.00 22.38
N ASP A 435 4.05 22.07 21.67
CA ASP A 435 3.08 22.10 20.58
C ASP A 435 3.78 21.91 19.24
N VAL A 436 3.32 20.93 18.47
CA VAL A 436 3.71 20.65 17.09
C VAL A 436 2.69 21.31 16.17
N ASN A 437 3.19 22.16 15.28
CA ASN A 437 2.38 23.00 14.39
C ASN A 437 3.10 23.18 13.05
N ALA A 438 2.56 24.00 12.14
CA ALA A 438 3.15 24.18 10.81
C ALA A 438 4.60 24.70 10.80
N ASP A 439 5.02 25.48 11.80
CA ASP A 439 6.38 26.02 11.90
C ASP A 439 7.38 24.95 12.42
N ALA A 440 6.87 23.97 13.17
CA ALA A 440 7.62 22.85 13.72
C ALA A 440 6.82 21.55 13.52
N ALA A 441 6.69 21.13 12.25
CA ALA A 441 5.74 20.08 11.86
C ALA A 441 6.11 18.67 12.36
N ALA A 442 7.36 18.43 12.72
CA ALA A 442 7.79 17.18 13.30
C ALA A 442 8.70 17.43 14.50
N VAL A 443 8.28 16.93 15.67
CA VAL A 443 8.98 17.14 16.94
C VAL A 443 9.03 15.84 17.73
N GLU A 444 10.17 15.62 18.39
CA GLU A 444 10.40 14.53 19.33
C GLU A 444 10.85 15.10 20.68
N VAL A 445 10.19 14.71 21.77
CA VAL A 445 10.57 15.10 23.14
C VAL A 445 11.12 13.88 23.87
N ARG A 446 12.36 13.98 24.34
CA ARG A 446 13.04 12.86 25.01
C ARG A 446 13.36 13.16 26.46
N THR A 447 13.22 12.18 27.33
CA THR A 447 13.66 12.24 28.72
C THR A 447 14.71 11.17 29.02
N PRO A 448 15.52 11.31 30.09
CA PRO A 448 16.48 10.28 30.49
C PRO A 448 15.85 8.90 30.70
N GLY A 449 16.68 7.85 30.56
CA GLY A 449 16.27 6.45 30.72
C GLY A 449 16.02 5.72 29.40
N ARG A 450 15.88 6.46 28.29
CA ARG A 450 15.77 5.92 26.92
C ARG A 450 16.61 6.75 25.94
N ASP A 451 16.92 6.17 24.78
CA ASP A 451 17.54 6.84 23.61
C ASP A 451 18.88 7.53 23.86
N GLY A 452 19.61 7.07 24.90
CA GLY A 452 20.95 7.55 25.23
C GLY A 452 20.99 8.98 25.79
N VAL A 453 19.86 9.53 26.24
CA VAL A 453 19.78 10.86 26.87
C VAL A 453 20.57 10.87 28.18
N ASP A 454 21.42 11.90 28.36
CA ASP A 454 22.26 12.06 29.56
C ASP A 454 21.42 12.13 30.84
N ALA A 455 21.87 11.47 31.91
CA ALA A 455 21.13 11.42 33.17
C ALA A 455 20.95 12.79 33.85
N ASN A 456 21.74 13.81 33.49
CA ASN A 456 21.63 15.18 34.02
C ASN A 456 20.73 16.07 33.16
N THR A 457 20.22 15.57 32.03
CA THR A 457 19.26 16.26 31.18
C THR A 457 17.87 16.21 31.82
N ASN A 458 17.16 17.34 31.85
CA ASN A 458 15.75 17.34 32.24
C ASN A 458 14.88 16.78 31.13
N TYR A 459 15.05 17.34 29.92
CA TYR A 459 14.44 16.86 28.67
C TYR A 459 15.22 17.40 27.46
N GLU A 460 15.02 16.77 26.31
CA GLU A 460 15.45 17.26 25.00
C GLU A 460 14.23 17.46 24.10
N VAL A 461 14.24 18.52 23.29
CA VAL A 461 13.30 18.73 22.19
C VAL A 461 14.09 18.68 20.90
N VAL A 462 13.72 17.78 20.00
CA VAL A 462 14.33 17.61 18.69
C VAL A 462 13.29 17.96 17.63
N THR A 463 13.56 18.99 16.84
CA THR A 463 12.65 19.48 15.80
C THR A 463 13.26 19.23 14.42
N GLN A 464 12.50 18.63 13.50
CA GLN A 464 12.92 18.49 12.11
C GLN A 464 12.87 19.87 11.43
N THR A 465 14.01 20.35 10.91
CA THR A 465 14.10 21.67 10.25
C THR A 465 14.25 21.57 8.72
N SER A 466 14.75 20.45 8.22
CA SER A 466 14.76 20.08 6.79
C SER A 466 14.78 18.56 6.64
N ASP A 467 14.86 17.99 5.44
CA ASP A 467 14.90 16.54 5.26
C ASP A 467 16.16 15.88 5.83
N THR A 468 17.23 16.65 6.03
CA THR A 468 18.53 16.14 6.48
C THR A 468 19.04 16.81 7.75
N GLN A 469 18.28 17.73 8.35
CA GLN A 469 18.69 18.44 9.56
C GLN A 469 17.62 18.47 10.62
N VAL A 470 18.08 18.38 11.87
CA VAL A 470 17.30 18.58 13.09
C VAL A 470 17.93 19.68 13.94
N GLU A 471 17.09 20.38 14.69
CA GLU A 471 17.53 21.23 15.80
C GLU A 471 17.27 20.50 17.12
N ARG A 472 18.30 20.35 17.94
CA ARG A 472 18.22 19.75 19.28
C ARG A 472 18.37 20.83 20.33
N LYS A 473 17.32 21.03 21.11
CA LYS A 473 17.32 21.83 22.35
C LYS A 473 17.42 20.88 23.54
N VAL A 474 18.51 20.96 24.29
CA VAL A 474 18.71 20.23 25.56
C VAL A 474 18.48 21.19 26.72
N VAL A 475 17.65 20.80 27.67
CA VAL A 475 17.44 21.53 28.92
C VAL A 475 17.96 20.68 30.06
N GLY A 476 19.01 21.13 30.73
CA GLY A 476 19.58 20.46 31.89
C GLY A 476 18.66 20.52 33.12
N THR A 477 18.85 19.62 34.08
CA THR A 477 18.16 19.66 35.40
C THR A 477 18.40 20.96 36.18
N ASN A 478 19.47 21.69 35.86
CA ASN A 478 19.79 23.02 36.38
C ASN A 478 19.07 24.16 35.63
N GLY A 479 18.22 23.86 34.65
CA GLY A 479 17.52 24.81 33.80
C GLY A 479 18.37 25.45 32.69
N LYS A 480 19.65 25.06 32.56
CA LYS A 480 20.51 25.58 31.50
C LYS A 480 20.12 24.97 30.16
N GLU A 481 19.94 25.81 29.15
CA GLU A 481 19.59 25.40 27.80
C GLU A 481 20.80 25.41 26.88
N THR A 482 20.84 24.45 25.95
CA THR A 482 21.75 24.43 24.81
C THR A 482 21.01 24.04 23.55
N ILE A 483 21.21 24.78 22.47
CA ILE A 483 20.60 24.50 21.16
C ILE A 483 21.70 24.19 20.16
N LYS A 484 21.50 23.16 19.34
CA LYS A 484 22.44 22.77 18.29
C LYS A 484 21.68 22.23 17.08
N THR A 485 22.10 22.65 15.88
CA THR A 485 21.66 22.04 14.62
C THR A 485 22.60 20.89 14.27
N GLU A 486 22.03 19.77 13.87
CA GLU A 486 22.75 18.53 13.57
C GLU A 486 22.17 17.88 12.31
N ASP A 487 23.01 17.17 11.55
CA ASP A 487 22.53 16.35 10.44
C ASP A 487 21.75 15.15 11.00
N GLY A 488 20.56 14.91 10.48
CA GLY A 488 19.68 13.85 10.93
C GLY A 488 18.25 13.98 10.46
N GLN A 489 17.49 12.92 10.68
CA GLN A 489 16.07 12.85 10.37
C GLN A 489 15.35 12.10 11.49
N LEU A 490 14.27 12.68 12.00
CA LEU A 490 13.41 12.08 13.01
C LEU A 490 12.82 10.77 12.47
N ALA A 491 12.81 9.73 13.30
CA ALA A 491 12.26 8.43 12.93
C ALA A 491 10.77 8.50 12.58
N SER A 492 10.04 9.44 13.20
CA SER A 492 8.62 9.66 12.99
C SER A 492 8.26 10.22 11.60
N THR A 493 9.24 10.71 10.82
CA THR A 493 9.03 11.23 9.45
C THR A 493 9.38 10.23 8.34
N LYS A 494 9.97 9.07 8.69
CA LYS A 494 10.41 8.05 7.72
C LYS A 494 9.32 7.05 7.38
N VAL A 495 9.30 6.51 6.17
CA VAL A 495 8.36 5.44 5.76
C VAL A 495 8.66 4.07 6.37
N GLU A 496 9.85 3.89 6.93
CA GLU A 496 10.25 2.70 7.68
C GLU A 496 11.18 3.04 8.85
N ASN A 497 11.09 2.23 9.91
CA ASN A 497 12.01 2.25 11.03
C ASN A 497 12.43 0.81 11.37
N PRO A 498 13.70 0.55 11.70
CA PRO A 498 14.13 -0.77 12.15
C PRO A 498 13.26 -1.27 13.31
N LEU A 499 12.87 -2.55 13.24
CA LEU A 499 12.25 -3.22 14.39
C LEU A 499 13.29 -3.41 15.49
N PRO A 500 12.90 -3.25 16.77
CA PRO A 500 13.71 -3.68 17.90
C PRO A 500 14.12 -5.15 17.75
N ASP A 501 15.28 -5.54 18.28
CA ASP A 501 15.82 -6.89 18.10
C ASP A 501 14.83 -7.98 18.57
N ALA A 502 14.14 -7.76 19.68
CA ALA A 502 13.11 -8.66 20.20
C ALA A 502 11.87 -8.81 19.29
N LEU A 503 11.71 -7.95 18.30
CA LEU A 503 10.58 -7.91 17.37
C LEU A 503 10.98 -8.26 15.93
N LYS A 504 12.24 -8.64 15.68
CA LYS A 504 12.67 -9.07 14.35
C LYS A 504 12.09 -10.43 14.00
N ALA A 505 11.58 -10.56 12.78
CA ALA A 505 11.10 -11.84 12.27
C ALA A 505 12.27 -12.85 12.15
N PRO A 506 12.04 -14.14 12.45
CA PRO A 506 13.04 -15.18 12.23
C PRO A 506 13.31 -15.36 10.73
N ALA A 507 14.51 -15.83 10.38
CA ALA A 507 14.86 -16.12 8.98
C ALA A 507 14.01 -17.25 8.38
N VAL A 508 13.61 -18.22 9.19
CA VAL A 508 12.71 -19.31 8.80
C VAL A 508 11.36 -19.11 9.48
N LYS A 509 10.32 -19.07 8.67
CA LYS A 509 8.94 -18.92 9.13
C LYS A 509 8.50 -20.19 9.87
N GLY A 510 7.96 -20.02 11.09
CA GLY A 510 7.48 -21.14 11.92
C GLY A 510 6.53 -22.06 11.14
N GLY A 511 6.69 -23.37 11.30
CA GLY A 511 5.83 -24.38 10.69
C GLY A 511 6.12 -24.66 9.23
N LEU A 512 7.11 -24.01 8.61
CA LEU A 512 7.46 -24.24 7.20
C LEU A 512 8.93 -24.68 7.08
N PRO A 513 9.25 -25.56 6.12
CA PRO A 513 10.61 -25.73 5.64
C PRO A 513 11.20 -24.40 5.13
N ASP A 514 12.52 -24.39 4.91
CA ASP A 514 13.20 -23.25 4.31
C ASP A 514 12.55 -22.83 2.97
N ALA A 515 12.75 -21.58 2.57
CA ALA A 515 12.17 -21.07 1.32
C ALA A 515 12.72 -21.81 0.09
N ALA A 516 14.01 -22.16 0.09
CA ALA A 516 14.67 -22.78 -1.06
C ALA A 516 14.07 -24.15 -1.42
N SER A 517 13.73 -24.97 -0.42
CA SER A 517 13.10 -26.30 -0.59
C SER A 517 11.64 -26.24 -1.04
N ARG A 518 11.01 -25.07 -0.95
CA ARG A 518 9.61 -24.85 -1.37
C ARG A 518 9.48 -24.11 -2.70
N ALA A 519 10.55 -23.51 -3.19
CA ALA A 519 10.54 -22.81 -4.47
C ALA A 519 10.19 -23.78 -5.60
N LEU A 520 9.38 -23.32 -6.55
CA LEU A 520 9.12 -24.06 -7.77
C LEU A 520 10.34 -23.91 -8.69
N ASP A 521 10.92 -25.02 -9.11
CA ASP A 521 11.91 -25.02 -10.20
C ASP A 521 11.17 -24.60 -11.48
N ALA A 522 11.20 -23.30 -11.78
CA ALA A 522 10.70 -22.72 -13.02
C ALA A 522 11.68 -23.13 -14.13
N GLY A 523 11.64 -24.42 -14.51
CA GLY A 523 12.67 -25.09 -15.29
C GLY A 523 13.32 -24.19 -16.33
N THR A 524 14.60 -23.85 -16.13
CA THR A 524 15.42 -22.96 -16.97
C THR A 524 14.61 -21.92 -17.75
N ALA A 525 13.97 -20.98 -17.05
CA ALA A 525 13.78 -19.65 -17.64
C ALA A 525 15.17 -19.17 -18.06
N ALA A 526 15.37 -19.02 -19.38
CA ALA A 526 16.66 -18.75 -19.99
C ALA A 526 17.41 -17.67 -19.19
N THR A 527 18.62 -18.02 -18.76
CA THR A 527 19.64 -17.10 -18.29
C THR A 527 20.03 -16.19 -19.46
N THR A 528 19.15 -15.26 -19.81
CA THR A 528 19.49 -14.09 -20.60
C THR A 528 19.34 -12.94 -19.63
N THR A 529 20.47 -12.37 -19.24
CA THR A 529 20.56 -11.13 -18.49
C THR A 529 19.95 -10.02 -19.36
N THR A 530 18.63 -9.94 -19.37
CA THR A 530 17.87 -8.84 -19.96
C THR A 530 17.20 -8.13 -18.81
N THR A 531 17.81 -7.05 -18.35
CA THR A 531 17.20 -6.08 -17.44
C THR A 531 16.01 -5.46 -18.17
N THR A 532 14.87 -6.15 -18.13
CA THR A 532 13.60 -5.63 -18.62
C THR A 532 12.90 -5.05 -17.40
N THR A 533 12.88 -3.74 -17.28
CA THR A 533 11.97 -2.99 -16.40
C THR A 533 10.55 -3.37 -16.78
N THR A 534 10.06 -4.43 -16.15
CA THR A 534 8.71 -4.94 -16.36
C THR A 534 7.80 -4.12 -15.47
N SER A 535 7.32 -2.99 -15.98
CA SER A 535 6.31 -2.18 -15.28
C SER A 535 5.10 -3.06 -14.97
N VAL A 536 4.88 -3.39 -13.70
CA VAL A 536 3.71 -4.15 -13.28
C VAL A 536 2.49 -3.24 -13.40
N ALA A 537 1.65 -3.49 -14.41
CA ALA A 537 0.37 -2.82 -14.52
C ALA A 537 -0.50 -3.13 -13.29
N GLY A 538 -0.77 -2.08 -12.50
CA GLY A 538 -1.97 -1.91 -11.67
C GLY A 538 -2.10 -2.82 -10.46
N GLY A 539 -1.60 -2.35 -9.30
CA GLY A 539 -2.30 -2.63 -8.05
C GLY A 539 -3.63 -1.87 -8.02
N PRO A 540 -4.64 -2.31 -7.25
CA PRO A 540 -5.89 -1.58 -7.11
C PRO A 540 -5.64 -0.14 -6.64
N THR A 541 -6.08 0.84 -7.44
CA THR A 541 -5.99 2.27 -7.13
C THR A 541 -7.32 2.75 -6.53
N THR A 542 -7.26 3.34 -5.35
CA THR A 542 -8.43 3.88 -4.63
C THR A 542 -8.90 5.21 -5.24
N THR A 543 -10.21 5.51 -5.19
CA THR A 543 -10.78 6.72 -5.81
C THR A 543 -10.98 7.84 -4.78
N ALA A 544 -10.36 9.01 -4.97
CA ALA A 544 -10.61 10.21 -4.16
C ALA A 544 -11.90 10.94 -4.58
N LYS A 545 -12.74 11.29 -3.61
CA LYS A 545 -14.02 12.02 -3.79
C LYS A 545 -13.75 13.52 -4.00
N LYS A 546 -14.32 14.08 -5.07
CA LYS A 546 -14.23 15.50 -5.43
C LYS A 546 -15.14 16.34 -4.53
N THR A 547 -14.57 17.20 -3.68
CA THR A 547 -15.30 18.13 -2.81
C THR A 547 -15.78 19.35 -3.61
N THR A 548 -17.10 19.51 -3.72
CA THR A 548 -17.74 20.72 -4.27
C THR A 548 -17.80 21.81 -3.21
N SER A 549 -17.14 22.94 -3.47
CA SER A 549 -17.25 24.14 -2.65
C SER A 549 -18.55 24.89 -2.94
N SER A 550 -19.29 25.19 -1.87
CA SER A 550 -20.56 25.92 -1.86
C SER A 550 -20.35 27.42 -2.06
N THR A 551 -21.18 28.07 -2.87
CA THR A 551 -21.43 29.51 -2.78
C THR A 551 -22.92 29.83 -2.89
N LEU A 552 -23.30 30.84 -2.10
CA LEU A 552 -24.65 31.17 -1.64
C LEU A 552 -25.57 31.79 -2.70
N LYS A 553 -26.88 31.60 -2.46
CA LYS A 553 -28.07 32.12 -3.17
C LYS A 553 -28.14 33.66 -3.16
N PRO A 554 -28.60 34.30 -4.26
CA PRO A 554 -29.87 35.04 -4.19
C PRO A 554 -30.84 34.79 -5.37
N THR A 555 -32.12 34.66 -4.99
CA THR A 555 -33.38 35.10 -5.61
C THR A 555 -33.68 34.98 -7.13
N ALA A 556 -34.63 34.08 -7.43
CA ALA A 556 -35.73 34.08 -8.41
C ALA A 556 -35.71 35.05 -9.63
N THR A 557 -35.76 34.49 -10.85
CA THR A 557 -36.98 34.28 -11.70
C THR A 557 -36.57 34.09 -13.18
N THR A 558 -37.28 33.21 -13.88
CA THR A 558 -37.40 33.04 -15.35
C THR A 558 -36.32 32.23 -16.10
N ALA A 559 -36.71 31.04 -16.57
CA ALA A 559 -36.06 30.35 -17.70
C ALA A 559 -36.35 31.12 -19.00
N PRO A 560 -35.40 31.24 -19.95
CA PRO A 560 -35.42 30.29 -21.08
C PRO A 560 -34.07 29.99 -21.78
N GLN A 561 -34.08 28.84 -22.46
CA GLN A 561 -33.31 28.43 -23.66
C GLN A 561 -31.81 28.07 -23.56
N THR A 562 -31.59 26.76 -23.72
CA THR A 562 -30.34 26.09 -24.05
C THR A 562 -29.79 26.55 -25.41
N ALA A 563 -28.58 27.10 -25.41
CA ALA A 563 -27.72 27.16 -26.59
C ALA A 563 -26.47 26.30 -26.31
N THR A 564 -26.37 25.16 -27.00
CA THR A 564 -25.23 24.26 -26.95
C THR A 564 -24.02 24.96 -27.57
N THR A 565 -23.12 25.48 -26.74
CA THR A 565 -21.79 25.91 -27.18
C THR A 565 -20.83 24.74 -26.99
N THR A 566 -20.33 24.20 -28.12
CA THR A 566 -19.22 23.25 -28.14
C THR A 566 -18.02 23.92 -27.49
N ALA A 567 -17.62 23.47 -26.29
CA ALA A 567 -16.44 24.00 -25.60
C ALA A 567 -15.20 23.81 -26.50
N LYS A 568 -14.56 24.93 -26.88
CA LYS A 568 -13.25 24.92 -27.56
C LYS A 568 -12.20 24.42 -26.56
N VAL A 569 -11.47 23.37 -26.93
CA VAL A 569 -10.36 22.79 -26.15
C VAL A 569 -9.17 23.74 -26.19
N ALA A 570 -8.71 24.19 -25.02
CA ALA A 570 -7.49 24.99 -24.89
C ALA A 570 -6.25 24.14 -25.20
N ARG A 571 -5.24 24.72 -25.87
CA ARG A 571 -3.95 24.05 -26.12
C ARG A 571 -3.17 23.96 -24.80
N ALA A 572 -2.92 22.75 -24.31
CA ALA A 572 -2.07 22.51 -23.14
C ALA A 572 -0.59 22.37 -23.56
N SER A 573 0.33 22.61 -22.62
CA SER A 573 1.71 22.11 -22.76
C SER A 573 1.73 20.62 -22.50
N VAL A 574 2.52 19.88 -23.28
CA VAL A 574 2.71 18.43 -23.17
C VAL A 574 4.19 18.14 -23.19
N ARG A 575 4.61 17.16 -22.41
CA ARG A 575 6.03 16.82 -22.22
C ARG A 575 6.48 15.80 -23.26
N VAL A 576 7.66 16.03 -23.84
CA VAL A 576 8.33 15.05 -24.71
C VAL A 576 9.64 14.62 -24.06
N ASP A 577 9.74 13.35 -23.66
CA ASP A 577 10.94 12.77 -23.05
C ASP A 577 11.72 11.85 -24.02
N VAL A 578 12.99 11.59 -23.70
CA VAL A 578 13.83 10.61 -24.39
C VAL A 578 14.15 9.46 -23.43
N ASN A 579 13.87 8.24 -23.89
CA ASN A 579 14.21 7.00 -23.22
C ASN A 579 15.24 6.23 -24.07
N VAL A 580 16.42 5.96 -23.50
CA VAL A 580 17.54 5.24 -24.13
C VAL A 580 17.59 3.74 -23.75
N ASP A 581 16.46 3.18 -23.29
CA ASP A 581 16.26 1.82 -22.77
C ASP A 581 17.03 0.73 -23.55
N GLY A 582 18.03 0.14 -22.88
CA GLY A 582 18.83 -0.98 -23.39
C GLY A 582 20.10 -0.60 -24.15
N TRP A 583 20.45 0.68 -24.28
CA TRP A 583 21.76 1.08 -24.82
C TRP A 583 22.85 1.01 -23.72
N SER A 584 23.56 -0.12 -23.64
CA SER A 584 24.48 -0.45 -22.53
C SER A 584 25.89 0.18 -22.60
N LEU A 585 26.08 1.29 -23.32
CA LEU A 585 27.40 1.93 -23.39
C LEU A 585 27.63 2.74 -22.10
N ALA A 586 28.74 2.46 -21.41
CA ALA A 586 29.16 3.30 -20.29
C ALA A 586 29.42 4.73 -20.76
N ALA A 587 29.16 5.73 -19.92
CA ALA A 587 29.42 7.15 -20.21
C ALA A 587 30.88 7.47 -20.60
N SER A 588 31.82 6.55 -20.33
CA SER A 588 33.23 6.63 -20.69
C SER A 588 33.58 5.98 -22.04
N ASP A 589 32.64 5.31 -22.71
CA ASP A 589 32.87 4.69 -24.01
C ASP A 589 33.03 5.77 -25.10
N PRO A 590 34.08 5.75 -25.94
CA PRO A 590 34.22 6.67 -27.07
C PRO A 590 33.03 6.69 -28.04
N ALA A 591 32.23 5.61 -28.11
CA ALA A 591 31.01 5.54 -28.91
C ALA A 591 29.79 6.20 -28.22
N SER A 592 29.89 6.60 -26.95
CA SER A 592 28.82 7.27 -26.20
C SER A 592 28.77 8.79 -26.40
N SER A 593 29.70 9.38 -27.17
CA SER A 593 29.83 10.83 -27.40
C SER A 593 30.19 11.16 -28.86
N GLY A 594 30.02 12.43 -29.27
CA GLY A 594 30.42 12.91 -30.59
C GLY A 594 29.34 12.79 -31.68
N PHE A 595 28.12 12.39 -31.31
CA PHE A 595 26.96 12.48 -32.20
C PHE A 595 26.21 13.80 -31.99
N SER A 596 25.15 14.04 -32.76
CA SER A 596 24.21 15.15 -32.54
C SER A 596 22.79 14.61 -32.55
N ALA A 597 22.05 14.85 -31.48
CA ALA A 597 20.65 14.47 -31.31
C ALA A 597 19.81 15.72 -31.05
N ASN A 598 18.84 15.97 -31.93
CA ASN A 598 18.01 17.17 -31.92
C ASN A 598 16.53 16.84 -32.03
N LEU A 599 15.70 17.41 -31.15
CA LEU A 599 14.26 17.48 -31.34
C LEU A 599 13.91 18.86 -31.90
N THR A 600 13.35 18.89 -33.10
CA THR A 600 12.93 20.12 -33.79
C THR A 600 11.44 20.04 -34.09
N GLY A 601 10.75 21.18 -34.19
CA GLY A 601 9.39 21.17 -34.69
C GLY A 601 9.11 22.27 -35.69
N SER A 602 8.00 22.10 -36.40
CA SER A 602 7.73 22.80 -37.67
C SER A 602 7.01 24.15 -37.53
N THR A 603 6.60 24.55 -36.32
CA THR A 603 5.65 25.66 -36.10
C THR A 603 6.25 26.90 -35.42
N GLY A 604 7.56 26.97 -35.21
CA GLY A 604 8.28 28.19 -34.80
C GLY A 604 7.99 28.73 -33.40
N ALA A 605 7.08 28.12 -32.63
CA ALA A 605 6.72 28.49 -31.26
C ALA A 605 7.19 27.48 -30.19
N ILE A 606 8.14 26.61 -30.55
CA ILE A 606 8.69 25.60 -29.63
C ILE A 606 9.89 26.22 -28.93
N GLN A 607 9.88 26.24 -27.59
CA GLN A 607 11.07 26.54 -26.80
C GLN A 607 12.17 25.53 -27.16
N ASP A 608 13.42 25.99 -27.24
CA ASP A 608 14.55 25.21 -27.76
C ASP A 608 14.51 23.74 -27.31
N GLY A 609 14.51 22.83 -28.29
CA GLY A 609 14.29 21.41 -28.07
C GLY A 609 15.48 20.69 -27.44
N ILE A 610 15.40 19.36 -27.37
CA ILE A 610 16.48 18.51 -26.87
C ILE A 610 17.67 18.64 -27.83
N SER A 611 18.82 19.11 -27.36
CA SER A 611 20.09 19.16 -28.09
C SER A 611 21.17 18.47 -27.26
N CYS A 612 21.55 17.26 -27.67
CA CYS A 612 22.54 16.44 -26.98
C CYS A 612 23.61 15.91 -27.93
N ASP A 613 24.81 15.72 -27.42
CA ASP A 613 25.96 15.19 -28.16
C ASP A 613 26.55 13.88 -27.58
N SER A 614 25.91 13.35 -26.54
CA SER A 614 26.29 12.11 -25.85
C SER A 614 25.07 11.37 -25.28
N VAL A 615 25.21 10.07 -25.04
CA VAL A 615 24.13 9.21 -24.51
C VAL A 615 23.74 9.66 -23.10
N GLY A 616 24.71 10.05 -22.27
CA GLY A 616 24.44 10.55 -20.91
C GLY A 616 23.63 11.85 -20.88
N CYS A 617 23.72 12.70 -21.91
CA CYS A 617 22.84 13.87 -22.05
C CYS A 617 21.42 13.47 -22.48
N LEU A 618 21.29 12.43 -23.31
CA LEU A 618 19.99 11.96 -23.80
C LEU A 618 19.18 11.24 -22.71
N GLU A 619 19.85 10.57 -21.78
CA GLU A 619 19.18 9.89 -20.67
C GLU A 619 18.47 10.89 -19.76
N GLY A 620 17.13 10.83 -19.72
CA GLY A 620 16.31 11.75 -18.93
C GLY A 620 16.08 13.12 -19.57
N ALA A 621 16.54 13.36 -20.81
CA ALA A 621 16.25 14.59 -21.54
C ALA A 621 14.75 14.74 -21.78
N ALA A 622 14.20 15.91 -21.47
CA ALA A 622 12.80 16.23 -21.75
C ALA A 622 12.63 17.70 -22.12
N THR A 623 11.60 18.00 -22.90
CA THR A 623 11.19 19.38 -23.21
C THR A 623 9.68 19.48 -23.29
N ASP A 624 9.14 20.64 -22.91
CA ASP A 624 7.71 20.92 -23.00
C ASP A 624 7.39 21.57 -24.34
N VAL A 625 6.39 21.02 -25.03
CA VAL A 625 5.92 21.54 -26.31
C VAL A 625 4.44 21.90 -26.20
N LEU A 626 4.01 22.90 -26.96
CA LEU A 626 2.59 23.23 -27.04
C LEU A 626 1.86 22.16 -27.85
N ALA A 627 0.86 21.50 -27.26
CA ALA A 627 0.07 20.46 -27.93
C ALA A 627 -0.67 21.01 -29.14
N SER A 628 -1.00 20.12 -30.07
CA SER A 628 -1.90 20.38 -31.19
C SER A 628 -3.29 20.73 -30.66
N GLY A 629 -3.95 21.69 -31.28
CA GLY A 629 -5.28 22.13 -30.86
C GLY A 629 -5.63 23.51 -31.39
N THR A 630 -6.72 24.06 -30.87
CA THR A 630 -7.22 25.38 -31.28
C THR A 630 -6.91 26.39 -30.20
N ASP A 631 -6.22 27.48 -30.56
CA ASP A 631 -5.98 28.58 -29.64
C ASP A 631 -7.34 29.21 -29.26
N PRO A 632 -7.71 29.21 -27.96
CA PRO A 632 -8.99 29.75 -27.52
C PRO A 632 -9.07 31.28 -27.69
N ALA A 633 -7.94 32.00 -27.72
CA ALA A 633 -7.90 33.45 -27.88
C ALA A 633 -8.04 33.88 -29.35
N THR A 634 -7.38 33.19 -30.28
CA THR A 634 -7.39 33.56 -31.71
C THR A 634 -8.34 32.71 -32.56
N GLY A 635 -8.77 31.55 -32.06
CA GLY A 635 -9.57 30.58 -32.80
C GLY A 635 -8.79 29.80 -33.86
N THR A 636 -7.47 29.96 -33.93
CA THR A 636 -6.61 29.33 -34.94
C THR A 636 -6.30 27.89 -34.53
N THR A 637 -6.58 26.92 -35.40
CA THR A 637 -6.16 25.53 -35.21
C THR A 637 -4.73 25.35 -35.68
N SER A 638 -3.91 24.67 -34.87
CA SER A 638 -2.51 24.38 -35.17
C SER A 638 -2.20 22.93 -34.85
N THR A 639 -1.48 22.28 -35.75
CA THR A 639 -0.94 20.92 -35.57
C THR A 639 0.52 21.01 -35.19
N THR A 640 0.89 20.48 -34.04
CA THR A 640 2.27 20.36 -33.58
C THR A 640 2.86 19.08 -34.16
N THR A 641 3.84 19.25 -35.04
CA THR A 641 4.65 18.16 -35.61
C THR A 641 6.08 18.34 -35.12
N LEU A 642 6.66 17.26 -34.62
CA LEU A 642 8.02 17.22 -34.10
C LEU A 642 8.83 16.19 -34.87
N GLN A 643 10.12 16.43 -35.01
CA GLN A 643 11.08 15.53 -35.62
C GLN A 643 12.29 15.40 -34.72
N PHE A 644 12.56 14.16 -34.29
CA PHE A 644 13.79 13.80 -33.61
C PHE A 644 14.79 13.26 -34.62
N LYS A 645 15.98 13.84 -34.67
CA LYS A 645 17.07 13.42 -35.55
C LYS A 645 18.33 13.18 -34.72
N MET A 646 18.94 12.02 -34.91
CA MET A 646 20.22 11.66 -34.32
C MET A 646 21.21 11.29 -35.42
N SER A 647 22.43 11.85 -35.39
CA SER A 647 23.40 11.75 -36.49
C SER A 647 24.84 11.72 -36.00
N GLY A 648 25.72 11.02 -36.71
CA GLY A 648 27.14 10.93 -36.38
C GLY A 648 27.47 9.86 -35.32
N VAL A 649 26.56 8.92 -35.06
CA VAL A 649 26.77 7.85 -34.08
C VAL A 649 27.75 6.81 -34.63
N ALA A 650 28.71 6.36 -33.82
CA ALA A 650 29.76 5.44 -34.26
C ALA A 650 29.24 4.01 -34.56
N SER A 651 28.12 3.61 -33.97
CA SER A 651 27.46 2.31 -34.16
C SER A 651 26.04 2.45 -34.73
N THR A 652 25.49 1.35 -35.26
CA THR A 652 24.06 1.29 -35.62
C THR A 652 23.19 1.46 -34.38
N PHE A 653 21.97 1.94 -34.58
CA PHE A 653 20.93 2.11 -33.56
C PHE A 653 19.56 2.16 -34.24
N ASP A 654 18.48 2.07 -33.48
CA ASP A 654 17.11 2.32 -33.92
C ASP A 654 16.49 3.46 -33.10
N VAL A 655 15.60 4.25 -33.72
CA VAL A 655 14.79 5.27 -33.03
C VAL A 655 13.30 5.08 -33.30
N ARG A 656 12.47 5.47 -32.34
CA ARG A 656 11.01 5.48 -32.47
C ARG A 656 10.41 6.66 -31.72
N CYS A 657 9.52 7.41 -32.37
CA CYS A 657 8.79 8.51 -31.75
C CYS A 657 7.38 8.03 -31.39
N GLY A 658 7.07 8.02 -30.09
CA GLY A 658 5.78 7.62 -29.54
C GLY A 658 5.59 6.10 -29.49
N ASN A 659 4.66 5.65 -28.65
CA ASN A 659 4.41 4.21 -28.46
C ASN A 659 3.83 3.51 -29.69
N ALA A 660 3.10 4.24 -30.53
CA ALA A 660 2.52 3.74 -31.77
C ALA A 660 3.44 3.93 -33.00
N GLY A 661 4.60 4.58 -32.84
CA GLY A 661 5.56 4.79 -33.92
C GLY A 661 6.20 3.49 -34.41
N SER A 662 6.65 3.46 -35.67
CA SER A 662 7.49 2.37 -36.17
C SER A 662 8.96 2.62 -35.81
N TRP A 663 9.70 1.57 -35.50
CA TRP A 663 11.15 1.66 -35.33
C TRP A 663 11.81 1.99 -36.66
N VAL A 664 12.66 3.01 -36.65
CA VAL A 664 13.46 3.46 -37.79
C VAL A 664 14.91 3.07 -37.53
N LYS A 665 15.42 2.12 -38.32
CA LYS A 665 16.81 1.68 -38.25
C LYS A 665 17.76 2.73 -38.82
N ALA A 666 18.86 2.98 -38.13
CA ALA A 666 19.86 3.94 -38.57
C ALA A 666 20.55 3.49 -39.87
N SER A 667 20.84 4.45 -40.73
CA SER A 667 21.55 4.24 -41.99
C SER A 667 22.91 4.95 -41.95
N GLN A 668 23.87 4.41 -42.67
CA GLN A 668 25.22 4.96 -42.70
C GLN A 668 25.23 6.30 -43.47
N ALA A 669 25.72 7.36 -42.82
CA ALA A 669 25.79 8.71 -43.36
C ALA A 669 26.94 9.51 -42.71
N GLY A 670 27.75 10.20 -43.53
CA GLY A 670 28.75 11.16 -43.03
C GLY A 670 29.85 10.60 -42.13
N GLY A 671 30.22 9.33 -42.27
CA GLY A 671 31.24 8.67 -41.43
C GLY A 671 30.71 8.00 -40.16
N GLY A 672 29.40 8.06 -39.90
CA GLY A 672 28.71 7.34 -38.82
C GLY A 672 27.32 6.87 -39.23
N PHE A 673 26.43 6.64 -38.27
CA PHE A 673 25.04 6.25 -38.47
C PHE A 673 24.10 7.39 -38.10
N SER A 674 22.97 7.47 -38.81
CA SER A 674 21.93 8.49 -38.59
C SER A 674 20.53 7.89 -38.74
N ALA A 675 19.61 8.31 -37.88
CA ALA A 675 18.19 7.95 -37.93
C ALA A 675 17.31 9.16 -37.60
N THR A 676 16.05 9.12 -38.02
CA THR A 676 15.09 10.19 -37.79
C THR A 676 13.69 9.62 -37.61
N CYS A 677 12.96 10.12 -36.61
CA CYS A 677 11.54 9.83 -36.42
C CYS A 677 10.75 11.13 -36.20
N SER A 678 9.42 11.05 -36.32
CA SER A 678 8.56 12.22 -36.16
C SER A 678 7.29 11.89 -35.39
N PHE A 679 6.82 12.85 -34.60
CA PHE A 679 5.49 12.85 -34.01
C PHE A 679 4.52 13.57 -34.93
N SER A 680 3.41 12.92 -35.28
CA SER A 680 2.33 13.53 -36.04
C SER A 680 1.21 13.90 -35.10
N ASN A 681 0.89 15.19 -34.97
CA ASN A 681 -0.22 15.69 -34.16
C ASN A 681 -0.11 15.35 -32.66
N VAL A 682 0.89 15.91 -31.98
CA VAL A 682 1.10 15.73 -30.52
C VAL A 682 -0.07 16.33 -29.75
N THR A 683 -0.78 15.55 -28.94
CA THR A 683 -1.93 16.04 -28.12
C THR A 683 -1.83 15.72 -26.64
N THR A 684 -0.89 14.85 -26.25
CA THR A 684 -0.60 14.39 -24.89
C THR A 684 0.92 14.23 -24.75
N ASP A 685 1.39 13.87 -23.57
CA ASP A 685 2.82 13.56 -23.36
C ASP A 685 3.26 12.41 -24.28
N GLU A 686 4.51 12.48 -24.73
CA GLU A 686 5.09 11.61 -25.75
C GLU A 686 6.53 11.23 -25.42
N THR A 687 7.00 10.07 -25.89
CA THR A 687 8.36 9.59 -25.61
C THR A 687 9.10 9.24 -26.90
N VAL A 688 10.35 9.67 -27.04
CA VAL A 688 11.30 9.19 -28.05
C VAL A 688 12.08 8.02 -27.47
N TYR A 689 11.99 6.87 -28.11
CA TYR A 689 12.75 5.67 -27.73
C TYR A 689 13.97 5.52 -28.62
N VAL A 690 15.12 5.24 -28.03
CA VAL A 690 16.39 4.98 -28.71
C VAL A 690 16.98 3.69 -28.17
N ARG A 691 17.48 2.81 -29.05
CA ARG A 691 18.17 1.56 -28.68
C ARG A 691 19.30 1.24 -29.66
N ALA A 692 20.31 0.50 -29.23
CA ALA A 692 21.42 0.05 -30.08
C ALA A 692 21.04 -1.13 -30.99
#